data_AF-A0A849R5P0-F1
#
_entry.id   AF-A0A849R5P0-F1
#
_cell.length_a   1.000
_cell.length_b   1.000
_cell.length_c   1.000
_cell.angle_alpha   90.00
_cell.angle_beta   90.00
_cell.angle_gamma   90.00
#
_symmetry.space_group_name_H-M   'P 1'
#
loop_
_entity.id
_entity.type
_entity.pdbx_description
1 polymer ?
#
loop_
_entity_poly.entity_id
_entity_poly.type
_entity_poly.pdbx_seq_one_letter_code
_entity_poly.pdbx_strand_id
1 'polypeptide(L)'
;MVLEPNIYSSFSNPIQKAIAEKGFSSPTEPQTRAIPYITEGKNVLLIAPTASGKTEAALLPVLDALIRTERGAGIKVLYITPLKALNRDMLERLQWWCKRLDLRLGVRHGDTSNREREAQAMAPPDILITTPETLQAIIPGRIMRQHLAVVKWVIVDEVHELACDKRGTQFALALERLRYLKKAEFQVIGLSATIGSPDRVAKFLVGTERECEIISVPIARSIAVEVFYPRADSDDYKLAEELYTYPEVAARLQLMKKLVEEHKSTLIFTNTRSITEIIGSRFRVWDLNFLVGVHHGSLSKPSRLNVEKGIKDGNLQGIICTSSLELGIDIGRLDFVIQYNSPRQVTRLLQRIGRSGHRIGGIAKGAIVVQDSDDALESLVICRKALIEDLEPAGIPEKPLDVLAHQIAGLLLAQGRWSFEEALALIRKAYPYRDLEEQELVSVLSYMHSRIPRLLWFSAEEKVFIRPKQIKPLYNYYFEHLSMIPEVRQFLVIDDDDKPVGVLDEAFVAEYAKAGNKFIEGGRVWKILHVYGDRIYVKHEDDPTGAIPSWVGEEIPVPYPVANEVGKIRGGLEEELEAGKAVAEIGKELVQRYSCSEQTITRALDEVIEQEKGGYPVPTDKLLTLERWNEYIILQCSFGLLVNRTLAMILATVISDKIGAPVGVQQDPYRIMLRTESELEPEEVEAIILALSTGAIEKLAIDSLVRSRLFKHRFIHVARRFGAIAKKASLSDLDLDNLIRSFEGSAVFDEAIREAQDKDVDIKQTVRLLKQITAGELKISVLKGDDVSPVAGIVEVIKRGYELIPPDRMHKVIIKYVKARLLDESLTFVCTNCWRYVAVMRIQDVDAVQCPECESMRIGAVQVDEELVKREIRKVKSKKEGRVVKEAIKSAELVSNYGKAALITLAGKGIKPEDAQGILKEEGAVNEHLIGLIIESEKEVLKRRFYRRGKDAKYPIHAFL
;
A
#
# COMPACT_ATOMS: atom_id res chain seq x y z
N MET A 1 10.15 11.84 49.33
CA MET A 1 10.27 11.34 47.95
C MET A 1 11.69 11.59 47.49
N VAL A 2 12.51 10.54 47.40
CA VAL A 2 13.83 10.63 46.79
C VAL A 2 13.58 10.84 45.29
N LEU A 3 14.01 11.98 44.73
CA LEU A 3 13.96 12.22 43.28
C LEU A 3 14.81 11.13 42.62
N GLU A 4 14.19 10.28 41.79
CA GLU A 4 14.96 9.35 40.95
C GLU A 4 15.98 10.17 40.13
N PRO A 5 17.25 9.78 40.11
CA PRO A 5 18.27 10.53 39.37
C PRO A 5 17.92 10.51 37.88
N ASN A 6 17.82 11.70 37.28
CA ASN A 6 17.58 11.87 35.85
C ASN A 6 18.63 11.06 35.06
N ILE A 7 18.20 10.06 34.28
CA ILE A 7 19.11 9.15 33.56
C ILE A 7 20.11 9.89 32.66
N TYR A 8 19.76 11.08 32.16
CA TYR A 8 20.66 11.92 31.36
C TYR A 8 21.93 12.34 32.11
N SER A 9 21.87 12.45 33.45
CA SER A 9 23.03 12.79 34.27
C SER A 9 24.11 11.70 34.30
N SER A 10 23.77 10.47 33.88
CA SER A 10 24.73 9.36 33.78
C SER A 10 25.61 9.41 32.52
N PHE A 11 25.20 10.18 31.50
CA PHE A 11 25.97 10.33 30.27
C PHE A 11 27.17 11.26 30.44
N SER A 12 28.11 11.21 29.52
CA SER A 12 29.26 12.10 29.52
C SER A 12 28.87 13.57 29.25
N ASN A 13 29.70 14.50 29.71
CA ASN A 13 29.47 15.94 29.58
C ASN A 13 29.12 16.42 28.14
N PRO A 14 29.75 15.91 27.05
CA PRO A 14 29.36 16.28 25.69
C PRO A 14 27.91 15.93 25.35
N ILE A 15 27.44 14.75 25.77
CA ILE A 15 26.07 14.29 25.51
C ILE A 15 25.08 15.12 26.33
N GLN A 16 25.35 15.35 27.61
CA GLN A 16 24.50 16.19 28.46
C GLN A 16 24.30 17.59 27.87
N LYS A 17 25.38 18.24 27.39
CA LYS A 17 25.29 19.55 26.72
C LYS A 17 24.46 19.50 25.45
N ALA A 18 24.65 18.46 24.62
CA ALA A 18 23.88 18.30 23.39
C ALA A 18 22.38 18.07 23.66
N ILE A 19 22.03 17.29 24.70
CA ILE A 19 20.65 17.09 25.15
C ILE A 19 20.00 18.43 25.55
N ALA A 20 20.71 19.23 26.36
CA ALA A 20 20.24 20.55 26.77
C ALA A 20 20.05 21.52 25.58
N GLU A 21 21.00 21.54 24.64
CA GLU A 21 20.92 22.35 23.42
C GLU A 21 19.75 21.93 22.51
N LYS A 22 19.36 20.65 22.49
CA LYS A 22 18.17 20.18 21.78
C LYS A 22 16.85 20.50 22.47
N GLY A 23 16.89 20.98 23.70
CA GLY A 23 15.70 21.32 24.47
C GLY A 23 15.01 20.11 25.12
N PHE A 24 15.72 19.00 25.32
CA PHE A 24 15.19 17.85 26.06
C PHE A 24 15.32 18.10 27.56
N SER A 25 14.19 18.41 28.21
CA SER A 25 14.15 18.77 29.63
C SER A 25 14.21 17.56 30.57
N SER A 26 13.59 16.44 30.18
CA SER A 26 13.51 15.21 30.97
C SER A 26 13.43 13.99 30.04
N PRO A 27 13.88 12.81 30.51
CA PRO A 27 13.75 11.57 29.76
C PRO A 27 12.27 11.14 29.67
N THR A 28 11.87 10.62 28.52
CA THR A 28 10.55 9.99 28.35
C THR A 28 10.51 8.62 29.03
N GLU A 29 9.32 8.04 29.20
CA GLU A 29 9.17 6.70 29.78
C GLU A 29 9.95 5.62 28.99
N PRO A 30 9.89 5.55 27.65
CA PRO A 30 10.74 4.64 26.86
C PRO A 30 12.24 4.84 27.13
N GLN A 31 12.69 6.09 27.26
CA GLN A 31 14.10 6.40 27.50
C GLN A 31 14.54 5.95 28.89
N THR A 32 13.75 6.27 29.92
CA THR A 32 14.02 5.88 31.31
C THR A 32 14.11 4.37 31.47
N ARG A 33 13.25 3.62 30.76
CA ARG A 33 13.23 2.16 30.83
C ARG A 33 14.31 1.50 29.98
N ALA A 34 14.63 2.02 28.79
CA ALA A 34 15.54 1.36 27.85
C ALA A 34 17.02 1.71 28.05
N ILE A 35 17.35 2.95 28.38
CA ILE A 35 18.73 3.42 28.47
C ILE A 35 19.60 2.55 29.40
N PRO A 36 19.15 2.15 30.61
CA PRO A 36 19.98 1.35 31.51
C PRO A 36 20.49 0.04 30.87
N TYR A 37 19.58 -0.75 30.28
CA TYR A 37 19.92 -2.03 29.65
C TYR A 37 20.82 -1.85 28.42
N ILE A 38 20.62 -0.77 27.67
CA ILE A 38 21.47 -0.48 26.50
C ILE A 38 22.88 -0.10 26.95
N THR A 39 23.02 0.71 28.02
CA THR A 39 24.31 1.09 28.59
C THR A 39 25.05 -0.12 29.18
N GLU A 40 24.35 -1.12 29.72
CA GLU A 40 24.92 -2.40 30.18
C GLU A 40 25.43 -3.29 29.02
N GLY A 41 25.13 -2.95 27.78
CA GLY A 41 25.54 -3.72 26.60
C GLY A 41 24.58 -4.88 26.25
N LYS A 42 23.40 -4.96 26.89
CA LYS A 42 22.40 -5.99 26.58
C LYS A 42 21.73 -5.74 25.22
N ASN A 43 21.30 -6.79 24.54
CA ASN A 43 20.42 -6.61 23.39
C ASN A 43 19.04 -6.19 23.87
N VAL A 44 18.39 -5.27 23.16
CA VAL A 44 17.10 -4.70 23.58
C VAL A 44 16.12 -4.69 22.42
N LEU A 45 14.88 -5.08 22.67
CA LEU A 45 13.74 -4.81 21.81
C LEU A 45 12.83 -3.80 22.53
N LEU A 46 12.85 -2.55 22.05
CA LEU A 46 12.01 -1.48 22.57
C LEU A 46 10.73 -1.37 21.73
N ILE A 47 9.59 -1.65 22.38
CA ILE A 47 8.24 -1.49 21.84
C ILE A 47 7.64 -0.27 22.51
N ALA A 48 7.46 0.81 21.74
CA ALA A 48 6.91 2.05 22.26
C ALA A 48 6.17 2.82 21.17
N PRO A 49 5.11 3.58 21.51
CA PRO A 49 4.36 4.39 20.56
C PRO A 49 5.24 5.28 19.68
N THR A 50 4.73 5.64 18.51
CA THR A 50 5.34 6.68 17.68
C THR A 50 5.41 8.01 18.44
N ALA A 51 6.39 8.85 18.11
CA ALA A 51 6.63 10.13 18.79
C ALA A 51 6.88 10.07 20.32
N SER A 52 7.17 8.90 20.89
CA SER A 52 7.48 8.71 22.33
C SER A 52 8.97 8.88 22.71
N GLY A 53 9.83 9.17 21.73
CA GLY A 53 11.29 9.26 21.93
C GLY A 53 12.03 7.92 21.83
N LYS A 54 11.43 6.90 21.19
CA LYS A 54 12.03 5.56 20.96
C LYS A 54 13.42 5.62 20.31
N THR A 55 13.59 6.51 19.35
CA THR A 55 14.84 6.68 18.58
C THR A 55 15.97 7.19 19.47
N GLU A 56 15.73 8.23 20.26
CA GLU A 56 16.70 8.76 21.22
C GLU A 56 17.00 7.78 22.36
N ALA A 57 16.02 6.97 22.77
CA ALA A 57 16.24 5.92 23.77
C ALA A 57 17.33 4.93 23.34
N ALA A 58 17.40 4.61 22.04
CA ALA A 58 18.48 3.78 21.48
C ALA A 58 19.75 4.56 21.17
N LEU A 59 19.63 5.77 20.60
CA LEU A 59 20.78 6.51 20.08
C LEU A 59 21.65 7.12 21.17
N LEU A 60 21.07 7.75 22.20
CA LEU A 60 21.84 8.47 23.21
C LEU A 60 22.87 7.59 23.94
N PRO A 61 22.54 6.39 24.46
CA PRO A 61 23.53 5.53 25.10
C PRO A 61 24.60 5.02 24.12
N VAL A 62 24.23 4.76 22.86
CA VAL A 62 25.19 4.34 21.82
C VAL A 62 26.16 5.46 21.45
N LEU A 63 25.67 6.70 21.30
CA LEU A 63 26.49 7.86 21.03
C LEU A 63 27.46 8.15 22.19
N ASP A 64 26.99 8.04 23.42
CA ASP A 64 27.82 8.19 24.62
C ASP A 64 28.93 7.14 24.69
N ALA A 65 28.62 5.87 24.39
CA ALA A 65 29.62 4.81 24.32
C ALA A 65 30.60 4.99 23.14
N LEU A 66 30.13 5.52 22.01
CA LEU A 66 30.93 5.73 20.81
C LEU A 66 32.00 6.80 21.02
N ILE A 67 31.67 7.94 21.66
CA ILE A 67 32.65 9.00 21.93
C ILE A 67 33.68 8.63 23.00
N ARG A 68 33.39 7.61 23.83
CA ARG A 68 34.33 7.02 24.81
C ARG A 68 35.23 5.96 24.18
N THR A 69 34.91 5.46 22.99
CA THR A 69 35.70 4.46 22.28
C THR A 69 36.87 5.13 21.53
N GLU A 70 38.01 4.45 21.42
CA GLU A 70 39.16 4.93 20.64
C GLU A 70 38.78 5.27 19.18
N ARG A 71 39.29 6.41 18.70
CA ARG A 71 39.07 6.89 17.32
C ARG A 71 39.89 6.05 16.33
N GLY A 72 39.31 4.93 15.87
CA GLY A 72 39.86 4.09 14.80
C GLY A 72 39.16 4.29 13.46
N ALA A 73 39.69 3.75 12.36
CA ALA A 73 38.95 3.64 11.09
C ALA A 73 37.88 2.53 11.15
N GLY A 74 36.89 2.59 10.26
CA GLY A 74 35.83 1.58 10.14
C GLY A 74 34.45 2.03 10.66
N ILE A 75 33.44 1.17 10.50
CA ILE A 75 32.05 1.44 10.84
C ILE A 75 31.75 0.80 12.20
N LYS A 76 31.30 1.59 13.19
CA LYS A 76 31.06 1.12 14.57
C LYS A 76 29.58 0.92 14.85
N VAL A 77 28.74 1.73 14.23
CA VAL A 77 27.27 1.67 14.34
C VAL A 77 26.67 1.43 12.97
N LEU A 78 25.88 0.37 12.85
CA LEU A 78 24.97 0.16 11.72
C LEU A 78 23.56 0.56 12.15
N TYR A 79 22.96 1.52 11.44
CA TYR A 79 21.55 1.86 11.61
C TYR A 79 20.77 1.32 10.41
N ILE A 80 19.90 0.35 10.65
CA ILE A 80 19.15 -0.38 9.63
C ILE A 80 17.72 0.16 9.59
N THR A 81 17.29 0.65 8.44
CA THR A 81 15.89 1.02 8.19
C THR A 81 15.25 0.07 7.18
N PRO A 82 13.94 -0.21 7.29
CA PRO A 82 13.26 -1.06 6.31
C PRO A 82 13.02 -0.36 4.98
N LEU A 83 13.04 0.97 4.92
CA LEU A 83 12.72 1.72 3.70
C LEU A 83 13.73 2.82 3.41
N LYS A 84 14.07 3.00 2.13
CA LYS A 84 14.96 4.09 1.67
C LYS A 84 14.46 5.47 2.08
N ALA A 85 13.15 5.69 2.12
CA ALA A 85 12.56 6.97 2.51
C ALA A 85 12.92 7.36 3.96
N LEU A 86 12.97 6.36 4.86
CA LEU A 86 13.33 6.56 6.27
C LEU A 86 14.82 6.88 6.46
N ASN A 87 15.70 6.46 5.53
CA ASN A 87 17.12 6.82 5.61
C ASN A 87 17.34 8.34 5.56
N ARG A 88 16.55 9.06 4.76
CA ARG A 88 16.68 10.52 4.62
C ARG A 88 16.28 11.22 5.90
N ASP A 89 15.17 10.79 6.50
CA ASP A 89 14.69 11.31 7.79
C ASP A 89 15.71 11.05 8.90
N MET A 90 16.20 9.81 9.00
CA MET A 90 17.21 9.44 9.98
C MET A 90 18.54 10.18 9.77
N LEU A 91 18.93 10.45 8.52
CA LEU A 91 20.11 11.25 8.22
C LEU A 91 19.97 12.66 8.80
N GLU A 92 18.86 13.35 8.50
CA GLU A 92 18.61 14.71 9.00
C GLU A 92 18.61 14.75 10.53
N ARG A 93 17.93 13.77 11.15
CA ARG A 93 17.85 13.63 12.62
C ARG A 93 19.23 13.39 13.25
N LEU A 94 20.04 12.49 12.69
CA LEU A 94 21.35 12.12 13.22
C LEU A 94 22.46 13.13 12.89
N GLN A 95 22.32 13.88 11.80
CA GLN A 95 23.35 14.80 11.34
C GLN A 95 23.68 15.87 12.38
N TRP A 96 22.66 16.38 13.08
CA TRP A 96 22.85 17.35 14.15
C TRP A 96 23.69 16.77 15.30
N TRP A 97 23.34 15.56 15.77
CA TRP A 97 24.07 14.87 16.85
C TRP A 97 25.52 14.60 16.44
N CYS A 98 25.72 14.04 15.25
CA CYS A 98 27.04 13.66 14.76
C CYS A 98 27.95 14.88 14.58
N LYS A 99 27.43 16.00 14.05
CA LYS A 99 28.18 17.25 13.92
C LYS A 99 28.60 17.81 15.28
N ARG A 100 27.70 17.75 16.29
CA ARG A 100 27.99 18.25 17.64
C ARG A 100 29.03 17.42 18.38
N LEU A 101 29.07 16.12 18.09
CA LEU A 101 29.94 15.13 18.74
C LEU A 101 31.20 14.79 17.93
N ASP A 102 31.44 15.46 16.80
CA ASP A 102 32.58 15.21 15.91
C ASP A 102 32.65 13.74 15.42
N LEU A 103 31.51 13.22 14.97
CA LEU A 103 31.35 11.86 14.43
C LEU A 103 31.02 11.90 12.94
N ARG A 104 31.58 10.97 12.16
CA ARG A 104 31.28 10.86 10.73
C ARG A 104 30.03 10.02 10.52
N LEU A 105 29.03 10.61 9.86
CA LEU A 105 27.78 9.97 9.48
C LEU A 105 27.76 9.73 7.97
N GLY A 106 27.32 8.55 7.55
CA GLY A 106 27.11 8.23 6.14
C GLY A 106 25.80 7.49 5.92
N VAL A 107 25.22 7.65 4.73
CA VAL A 107 24.08 6.87 4.26
C VAL A 107 24.52 6.06 3.05
N ARG A 108 24.13 4.80 2.99
CA ARG A 108 24.31 3.98 1.80
C ARG A 108 23.06 3.19 1.49
N HIS A 109 22.53 3.37 0.28
CA HIS A 109 21.40 2.64 -0.27
C HIS A 109 21.56 2.42 -1.78
N GLY A 110 20.58 1.78 -2.41
CA GLY A 110 20.59 1.51 -3.86
C GLY A 110 20.87 2.73 -4.75
N ASP A 111 20.40 3.92 -4.35
CA ASP A 111 20.54 5.15 -5.16
C ASP A 111 21.84 5.93 -4.86
N THR A 112 22.68 5.47 -3.92
CA THR A 112 23.96 6.13 -3.60
C THR A 112 24.89 6.05 -4.81
N SER A 113 25.46 7.17 -5.23
CA SER A 113 26.32 7.24 -6.43
C SER A 113 27.61 6.41 -6.27
N ASN A 114 28.19 5.95 -7.39
CA ASN A 114 29.45 5.20 -7.34
C ASN A 114 30.59 6.02 -6.72
N ARG A 115 30.67 7.31 -7.04
CA ARG A 115 31.65 8.24 -6.44
C ARG A 115 31.54 8.29 -4.91
N GLU A 116 30.33 8.35 -4.39
CA GLU A 116 30.10 8.36 -2.94
C GLU A 116 30.41 7.01 -2.30
N ARG A 117 30.08 5.90 -2.96
CA ARG A 117 30.45 4.55 -2.49
C ARG A 117 31.96 4.35 -2.40
N GLU A 118 32.71 4.87 -3.37
CA GLU A 118 34.19 4.85 -3.38
C GLU A 118 34.75 5.71 -2.26
N ALA A 119 34.23 6.93 -2.08
CA ALA A 119 34.63 7.82 -0.99
C ALA A 119 34.40 7.17 0.38
N GLN A 120 33.24 6.53 0.59
CA GLN A 120 32.94 5.78 1.82
C GLN A 120 33.86 4.56 2.02
N ALA A 121 34.30 3.91 0.95
CA ALA A 121 35.25 2.80 1.06
C ALA A 121 36.66 3.28 1.46
N MET A 122 37.09 4.45 0.97
CA MET A 122 38.38 5.06 1.32
C MET A 122 38.35 5.66 2.73
N ALA A 123 37.27 6.37 3.08
CA ALA A 123 37.06 7.04 4.35
C ALA A 123 35.69 6.62 4.94
N PRO A 124 35.62 5.50 5.67
CA PRO A 124 34.37 4.98 6.21
C PRO A 124 33.78 5.92 7.26
N PRO A 125 32.44 6.05 7.32
CA PRO A 125 31.79 6.76 8.42
C PRO A 125 31.87 5.94 9.71
N ASP A 126 31.72 6.61 10.86
CA ASP A 126 31.63 5.95 12.16
C ASP A 126 30.24 5.33 12.36
N ILE A 127 29.20 5.99 11.82
CA ILE A 127 27.81 5.54 11.78
C ILE A 127 27.36 5.42 10.33
N LEU A 128 26.90 4.23 9.94
CA LEU A 128 26.36 3.98 8.60
C LEU A 128 24.86 3.68 8.70
N ILE A 129 24.04 4.55 8.12
CA ILE A 129 22.60 4.32 7.89
C ILE A 129 22.44 3.56 6.57
N THR A 130 21.75 2.42 6.60
CA THR A 130 21.58 1.58 5.41
C THR A 130 20.30 0.73 5.46
N THR A 131 20.04 -0.04 4.40
CA THR A 131 18.93 -1.00 4.33
C THR A 131 19.45 -2.43 4.39
N PRO A 132 18.62 -3.42 4.74
CA PRO A 132 19.00 -4.83 4.71
C PRO A 132 19.65 -5.26 3.38
N GLU A 133 19.06 -4.91 2.25
CA GLU A 133 19.53 -5.30 0.92
C GLU A 133 20.89 -4.66 0.60
N THR A 134 21.09 -3.42 1.06
CA THR A 134 22.37 -2.74 0.86
C THR A 134 23.46 -3.33 1.74
N LEU A 135 23.12 -3.76 2.97
CA LEU A 135 24.03 -4.52 3.83
C LEU A 135 24.49 -5.81 3.13
N GLN A 136 23.58 -6.54 2.48
CA GLN A 136 23.91 -7.72 1.68
C GLN A 136 24.89 -7.41 0.54
N ALA A 137 24.75 -6.25 -0.11
CA ALA A 137 25.62 -5.83 -1.19
C ALA A 137 27.05 -5.47 -0.71
N ILE A 138 27.19 -4.93 0.50
CA ILE A 138 28.50 -4.50 1.03
C ILE A 138 29.28 -5.63 1.72
N ILE A 139 28.60 -6.61 2.34
CA ILE A 139 29.25 -7.70 3.08
C ILE A 139 30.27 -8.49 2.23
N PRO A 140 30.05 -8.80 0.93
CA PRO A 140 31.07 -9.48 0.12
C PRO A 140 32.28 -8.61 -0.25
N GLY A 141 32.13 -7.27 -0.22
CA GLY A 141 33.13 -6.33 -0.69
C GLY A 141 34.40 -6.34 0.16
N ARG A 142 35.58 -6.58 -0.44
CA ARG A 142 36.86 -6.74 0.29
C ARG A 142 37.17 -5.59 1.25
N ILE A 143 37.08 -4.34 0.79
CA ILE A 143 37.37 -3.15 1.62
C ILE A 143 36.30 -2.96 2.70
N MET A 144 35.03 -3.04 2.30
CA MET A 144 33.91 -2.86 3.23
C MET A 144 33.90 -3.90 4.35
N ARG A 145 34.30 -5.15 4.08
CA ARG A 145 34.46 -6.19 5.11
C ARG A 145 35.38 -5.77 6.24
N GLN A 146 36.49 -5.09 5.93
CA GLN A 146 37.43 -4.61 6.93
C GLN A 146 36.77 -3.55 7.82
N HIS A 147 36.00 -2.64 7.21
CA HIS A 147 35.26 -1.61 7.94
C HIS A 147 34.09 -2.17 8.76
N LEU A 148 33.45 -3.24 8.31
CA LEU A 148 32.34 -3.90 9.02
C LEU A 148 32.81 -4.81 10.16
N ALA A 149 34.04 -5.32 10.13
CA ALA A 149 34.58 -6.18 11.18
C ALA A 149 34.70 -5.48 12.55
N VAL A 150 34.67 -4.15 12.59
CA VAL A 150 34.76 -3.36 13.83
C VAL A 150 33.40 -2.89 14.37
N VAL A 151 32.28 -3.29 13.74
CA VAL A 151 30.93 -2.95 14.21
C VAL A 151 30.73 -3.42 15.66
N LYS A 152 30.19 -2.55 16.50
CA LYS A 152 29.90 -2.79 17.92
C LYS A 152 28.40 -2.72 18.22
N TRP A 153 27.66 -1.92 17.45
CA TRP A 153 26.23 -1.69 17.63
C TRP A 153 25.48 -1.83 16.31
N VAL A 154 24.34 -2.51 16.36
CA VAL A 154 23.37 -2.58 15.27
C VAL A 154 22.03 -2.11 15.80
N ILE A 155 21.53 -0.99 15.28
CA ILE A 155 20.20 -0.48 15.57
C ILE A 155 19.30 -0.85 14.41
N VAL A 156 18.17 -1.50 14.69
CA VAL A 156 17.19 -1.94 13.71
C VAL A 156 15.90 -1.21 13.97
N ASP A 157 15.56 -0.27 13.09
CA ASP A 157 14.34 0.51 13.20
C ASP A 157 13.15 -0.20 12.53
N GLU A 158 11.95 0.05 13.05
CA GLU A 158 10.69 -0.58 12.62
C GLU A 158 10.80 -2.09 12.38
N VAL A 159 11.25 -2.82 13.40
CA VAL A 159 11.56 -4.27 13.32
C VAL A 159 10.39 -5.11 12.82
N HIS A 160 9.15 -4.73 13.14
CA HIS A 160 7.95 -5.46 12.71
C HIS A 160 7.84 -5.57 11.17
N GLU A 161 8.28 -4.54 10.43
CA GLU A 161 8.28 -4.56 8.97
C GLU A 161 9.28 -5.56 8.40
N LEU A 162 10.38 -5.78 9.11
CA LEU A 162 11.39 -6.75 8.70
C LEU A 162 10.99 -8.17 9.13
N ALA A 163 10.55 -8.33 10.38
CA ALA A 163 10.26 -9.64 10.96
C ALA A 163 9.22 -10.43 10.15
N CYS A 164 8.21 -9.75 9.60
CA CYS A 164 7.11 -10.38 8.86
C CYS A 164 7.37 -10.57 7.36
N ASP A 165 8.61 -10.41 6.88
CA ASP A 165 8.99 -10.58 5.46
C ASP A 165 10.28 -11.41 5.30
N LYS A 166 10.41 -12.11 4.17
CA LYS A 166 11.64 -12.73 3.66
C LYS A 166 12.82 -11.76 3.65
N ARG A 167 12.60 -10.45 3.46
CA ARG A 167 13.64 -9.41 3.59
C ARG A 167 14.28 -9.41 4.97
N GLY A 168 13.50 -9.53 6.03
CA GLY A 168 14.03 -9.65 7.38
C GLY A 168 14.68 -11.01 7.61
N THR A 169 14.16 -12.08 7.04
CA THR A 169 14.82 -13.39 7.12
C THR A 169 16.22 -13.37 6.47
N GLN A 170 16.34 -12.69 5.34
CA GLN A 170 17.62 -12.41 4.69
C GLN A 170 18.54 -11.57 5.60
N PHE A 171 17.99 -10.56 6.27
CA PHE A 171 18.70 -9.71 7.23
C PHE A 171 19.20 -10.49 8.45
N ALA A 172 18.39 -11.36 9.04
CA ALA A 172 18.77 -12.20 10.17
C ALA A 172 20.00 -13.06 9.83
N LEU A 173 20.05 -13.67 8.64
CA LEU A 173 21.24 -14.36 8.15
C LEU A 173 22.43 -13.42 7.88
N ALA A 174 22.18 -12.18 7.46
CA ALA A 174 23.23 -11.16 7.32
C ALA A 174 23.92 -10.87 8.67
N LEU A 175 23.15 -10.81 9.75
CA LEU A 175 23.69 -10.60 11.09
C LEU A 175 24.60 -11.75 11.51
N GLU A 176 24.20 -13.01 11.29
CA GLU A 176 25.07 -14.16 11.57
C GLU A 176 26.32 -14.17 10.69
N ARG A 177 26.20 -13.81 9.40
CA ARG A 177 27.37 -13.65 8.51
C ARG A 177 28.30 -12.53 8.98
N LEU A 178 27.75 -11.44 9.52
CA LEU A 178 28.53 -10.33 10.07
C LEU A 178 29.26 -10.75 11.36
N ARG A 179 28.61 -11.52 12.24
CA ARG A 179 29.23 -12.10 13.43
C ARG A 179 30.35 -13.07 13.06
N TYR A 180 30.12 -13.93 12.08
CA TYR A 180 31.14 -14.84 11.54
C TYR A 180 32.34 -14.06 10.97
N LEU A 181 32.10 -12.96 10.24
CA LEU A 181 33.15 -12.08 9.73
C LEU A 181 33.95 -11.39 10.85
N LYS A 182 33.26 -10.86 11.85
CA LYS A 182 33.84 -10.13 12.99
C LYS A 182 34.58 -11.05 13.95
N LYS A 183 34.17 -12.32 14.07
CA LYS A 183 34.63 -13.30 15.08
C LYS A 183 34.41 -12.84 16.53
N ALA A 184 33.40 -12.00 16.75
CA ALA A 184 32.98 -11.52 18.05
C ALA A 184 31.53 -11.03 17.98
N GLU A 185 30.92 -10.83 19.14
CA GLU A 185 29.55 -10.33 19.26
C GLU A 185 29.45 -8.81 19.13
N PHE A 186 28.25 -8.33 18.82
CA PHE A 186 27.87 -6.91 18.82
C PHE A 186 26.47 -6.78 19.42
N GLN A 187 26.19 -5.61 20.01
CA GLN A 187 24.89 -5.32 20.60
C GLN A 187 23.86 -5.03 19.51
N VAL A 188 22.66 -5.60 19.65
CA VAL A 188 21.51 -5.37 18.76
C VAL A 188 20.40 -4.64 19.52
N ILE A 189 19.91 -3.54 18.96
CA ILE A 189 18.83 -2.73 19.52
C ILE A 189 17.72 -2.63 18.49
N GLY A 190 16.59 -3.27 18.74
CA GLY A 190 15.40 -3.22 17.90
C GLY A 190 14.41 -2.15 18.38
N LEU A 191 13.84 -1.40 17.45
CA LEU A 191 12.79 -0.42 17.70
C LEU A 191 11.51 -0.83 16.97
N SER A 192 10.37 -0.78 17.65
CA SER A 192 9.07 -1.03 17.03
C SER A 192 7.97 -0.20 17.68
N ALA A 193 6.95 0.17 16.91
CA ALA A 193 5.73 0.75 17.45
C ALA A 193 4.81 -0.33 18.05
N THR A 194 4.58 -1.41 17.30
CA THR A 194 3.59 -2.46 17.63
C THR A 194 4.16 -3.84 17.32
N ILE A 195 3.94 -4.82 18.20
CA ILE A 195 4.34 -6.23 18.00
C ILE A 195 3.37 -7.14 18.77
N GLY A 196 2.70 -8.08 18.10
CA GLY A 196 1.85 -9.08 18.77
C GLY A 196 2.58 -10.35 19.24
N SER A 197 3.85 -10.56 18.88
CA SER A 197 4.68 -11.66 19.42
C SER A 197 6.09 -11.18 19.81
N PRO A 198 6.23 -10.39 20.89
CA PRO A 198 7.52 -9.79 21.28
C PRO A 198 8.66 -10.80 21.40
N ASP A 199 8.43 -11.96 22.02
CA ASP A 199 9.45 -13.00 22.19
C ASP A 199 9.98 -13.56 20.87
N ARG A 200 9.08 -13.79 19.91
CA ARG A 200 9.47 -14.28 18.58
C ARG A 200 10.28 -13.22 17.82
N VAL A 201 9.88 -11.96 17.93
CA VAL A 201 10.60 -10.85 17.27
C VAL A 201 11.95 -10.58 17.93
N ALA A 202 12.05 -10.72 19.25
CA ALA A 202 13.32 -10.64 19.98
C ALA A 202 14.30 -11.72 19.49
N LYS A 203 13.86 -12.98 19.40
CA LYS A 203 14.66 -14.08 18.84
C LYS A 203 15.00 -13.86 17.37
N PHE A 204 14.08 -13.29 16.58
CA PHE A 204 14.37 -12.89 15.19
C PHE A 204 15.54 -11.90 15.09
N LEU A 205 15.62 -10.92 16.00
CA LEU A 205 16.68 -9.91 16.01
C LEU A 205 18.04 -10.48 16.43
N VAL A 206 18.08 -11.29 17.49
CA VAL A 206 19.34 -11.71 18.12
C VAL A 206 19.78 -13.13 17.76
N GLY A 207 18.91 -13.92 17.13
CA GLY A 207 19.14 -15.33 16.87
C GLY A 207 18.69 -16.23 18.02
N THR A 208 19.06 -17.50 17.96
CA THR A 208 18.60 -18.54 18.90
C THR A 208 19.40 -18.64 20.20
N GLU A 209 20.65 -18.18 20.19
CA GLU A 209 21.63 -18.40 21.27
C GLU A 209 21.79 -17.18 22.20
N ARG A 210 21.08 -16.08 21.94
CA ARG A 210 21.33 -14.78 22.59
C ARG A 210 20.10 -14.29 23.33
N GLU A 211 20.33 -13.66 24.47
CA GLU A 211 19.26 -12.99 25.25
C GLU A 211 18.96 -11.61 24.68
N CYS A 212 17.70 -11.18 24.83
CA CYS A 212 17.21 -9.88 24.42
C CYS A 212 16.17 -9.38 25.42
N GLU A 213 16.42 -8.22 26.01
CA GLU A 213 15.50 -7.58 26.95
C GLU A 213 14.35 -6.94 26.18
N ILE A 214 13.12 -7.34 26.49
CA ILE A 214 11.91 -6.81 25.85
C ILE A 214 11.34 -5.71 26.75
N ILE A 215 11.28 -4.51 26.21
CA ILE A 215 10.77 -3.33 26.91
C ILE A 215 9.54 -2.85 26.18
N SER A 216 8.37 -3.09 26.76
CA SER A 216 7.09 -2.63 26.23
C SER A 216 6.53 -1.48 27.05
N VAL A 217 6.24 -0.36 26.38
CA VAL A 217 5.53 0.80 26.94
C VAL A 217 4.10 0.80 26.42
N PRO A 218 3.06 0.86 27.29
CA PRO A 218 1.66 0.77 26.88
C PRO A 218 1.28 1.81 25.83
N ILE A 219 0.56 1.36 24.80
CA ILE A 219 0.07 2.17 23.67
C ILE A 219 -1.35 2.68 23.94
N ALA A 220 -2.17 1.88 24.63
CA ALA A 220 -3.59 2.13 24.82
C ALA A 220 -3.91 3.50 25.49
N ARG A 221 -2.99 4.03 26.30
CA ARG A 221 -3.16 5.33 26.99
C ARG A 221 -3.00 6.54 26.07
N SER A 222 -2.60 6.33 24.82
CA SER A 222 -2.21 7.39 23.89
C SER A 222 -3.08 7.44 22.64
N ILE A 223 -4.23 6.76 22.62
CA ILE A 223 -5.07 6.65 21.42
C ILE A 223 -6.54 6.95 21.76
N ALA A 224 -7.20 7.72 20.88
CA ALA A 224 -8.64 7.96 20.91
C ALA A 224 -9.21 7.75 19.50
N VAL A 225 -10.07 6.74 19.35
CA VAL A 225 -10.64 6.34 18.06
C VAL A 225 -12.13 6.15 18.19
N GLU A 226 -12.88 6.66 17.23
CA GLU A 226 -14.32 6.48 17.13
C GLU A 226 -14.69 5.84 15.79
N VAL A 227 -15.67 4.93 15.82
CA VAL A 227 -16.22 4.29 14.62
C VAL A 227 -17.53 4.99 14.23
N PHE A 228 -17.61 5.40 12.97
CA PHE A 228 -18.76 6.07 12.40
C PHE A 228 -19.38 5.22 11.28
N TYR A 229 -20.66 4.90 11.44
CA TYR A 229 -21.47 4.30 10.40
C TYR A 229 -22.66 5.22 10.07
N PRO A 230 -22.47 6.22 9.20
CA PRO A 230 -23.49 7.24 8.95
C PRO A 230 -24.69 6.67 8.17
N ARG A 231 -25.91 7.05 8.59
CA ARG A 231 -27.13 6.87 7.78
C ARG A 231 -27.30 8.08 6.87
N ALA A 232 -27.69 7.85 5.63
CA ALA A 232 -27.94 8.93 4.69
C ALA A 232 -29.17 9.75 5.10
N ASP A 233 -29.01 11.07 5.15
CA ASP A 233 -30.09 12.03 5.39
C ASP A 233 -30.54 12.73 4.10
N SER A 234 -31.54 13.61 4.18
CA SER A 234 -32.10 14.30 3.00
C SER A 234 -31.10 15.12 2.20
N ASP A 235 -30.03 15.63 2.82
CA ASP A 235 -29.00 16.38 2.12
C ASP A 235 -28.03 15.42 1.43
N ASP A 236 -27.75 14.26 2.02
CA ASP A 236 -26.97 13.19 1.37
C ASP A 236 -27.64 12.65 0.11
N TYR A 237 -28.99 12.55 0.08
CA TYR A 237 -29.71 12.17 -1.14
C TYR A 237 -29.52 13.19 -2.27
N LYS A 238 -29.57 14.49 -1.95
CA LYS A 238 -29.31 15.55 -2.94
C LYS A 238 -27.86 15.50 -3.41
N LEU A 239 -26.93 15.34 -2.48
CA LEU A 239 -25.51 15.23 -2.81
C LEU A 239 -25.23 13.99 -3.66
N ALA A 240 -25.89 12.87 -3.37
CA ALA A 240 -25.78 11.65 -4.15
C ALA A 240 -26.27 11.83 -5.58
N GLU A 241 -27.36 12.58 -5.80
CA GLU A 241 -27.80 12.98 -7.14
C GLU A 241 -26.77 13.89 -7.83
N GLU A 242 -26.19 14.85 -7.09
CA GLU A 242 -25.19 15.77 -7.62
C GLU A 242 -23.88 15.09 -8.04
N LEU A 243 -23.45 14.09 -7.25
CA LEU A 243 -22.23 13.30 -7.43
C LEU A 243 -22.45 12.03 -8.24
N TYR A 244 -23.71 11.72 -8.57
CA TYR A 244 -24.13 10.51 -9.29
C TYR A 244 -23.66 9.23 -8.62
N THR A 245 -23.88 9.16 -7.31
CA THR A 245 -23.54 8.04 -6.45
C THR A 245 -24.74 7.63 -5.59
N TYR A 246 -24.54 6.71 -4.65
CA TYR A 246 -25.58 6.30 -3.70
C TYR A 246 -25.59 7.20 -2.46
N PRO A 247 -26.76 7.44 -1.84
CA PRO A 247 -26.90 8.25 -0.63
C PRO A 247 -25.92 7.84 0.49
N GLU A 248 -25.68 6.55 0.67
CA GLU A 248 -24.77 6.03 1.69
C GLU A 248 -23.31 6.41 1.41
N VAL A 249 -22.91 6.49 0.12
CA VAL A 249 -21.58 6.95 -0.29
C VAL A 249 -21.45 8.45 -0.02
N ALA A 250 -22.48 9.23 -0.36
CA ALA A 250 -22.53 10.66 -0.11
C ALA A 250 -22.40 10.97 1.40
N ALA A 251 -23.14 10.26 2.25
CA ALA A 251 -23.06 10.40 3.71
C ALA A 251 -21.64 10.18 4.26
N ARG A 252 -20.92 9.17 3.75
CA ARG A 252 -19.52 8.91 4.13
C ARG A 252 -18.58 10.01 3.64
N LEU A 253 -18.71 10.44 2.39
CA LEU A 253 -17.91 11.55 1.86
C LEU A 253 -18.14 12.82 2.69
N GLN A 254 -19.39 13.09 3.04
CA GLN A 254 -19.80 14.26 3.80
C GLN A 254 -19.23 14.27 5.22
N LEU A 255 -19.32 13.14 5.91
CA LEU A 255 -18.66 12.96 7.20
C LEU A 255 -17.15 13.13 7.09
N MET A 256 -16.50 12.51 6.11
CA MET A 256 -15.04 12.64 5.94
C MET A 256 -14.62 14.08 5.64
N LYS A 257 -15.34 14.80 4.77
CA LYS A 257 -15.07 16.22 4.49
C LYS A 257 -15.18 17.06 5.76
N LYS A 258 -16.26 16.89 6.51
CA LYS A 258 -16.47 17.57 7.80
C LYS A 258 -15.31 17.31 8.77
N LEU A 259 -14.91 16.05 8.94
CA LEU A 259 -13.79 15.67 9.82
C LEU A 259 -12.46 16.29 9.37
N VAL A 260 -12.21 16.40 8.06
CA VAL A 260 -11.01 17.06 7.53
C VAL A 260 -11.04 18.57 7.82
N GLU A 261 -12.19 19.23 7.64
CA GLU A 261 -12.35 20.67 7.86
C GLU A 261 -12.27 21.07 9.35
N GLU A 262 -12.66 20.17 10.27
CA GLU A 262 -12.53 20.36 11.72
C GLU A 262 -11.07 20.28 12.22
N HIS A 263 -10.15 19.80 11.38
CA HIS A 263 -8.75 19.58 11.73
C HIS A 263 -7.81 20.36 10.80
N LYS A 264 -6.56 20.55 11.21
CA LYS A 264 -5.58 21.29 10.42
C LYS A 264 -4.94 20.44 9.33
N SER A 265 -4.76 19.15 9.60
CA SER A 265 -3.93 18.24 8.82
C SER A 265 -4.35 16.78 9.04
N THR A 266 -5.06 16.22 8.06
CA THR A 266 -5.67 14.90 8.17
C THR A 266 -5.09 13.89 7.20
N LEU A 267 -4.75 12.69 7.66
CA LEU A 267 -4.52 11.56 6.76
C LEU A 267 -5.79 10.74 6.62
N ILE A 268 -6.15 10.38 5.39
CA ILE A 268 -7.26 9.48 5.07
C ILE A 268 -6.67 8.19 4.53
N PHE A 269 -6.55 7.16 5.37
CA PHE A 269 -6.10 5.85 4.95
C PHE A 269 -7.22 5.08 4.27
N THR A 270 -6.88 4.39 3.19
CA THR A 270 -7.73 3.41 2.51
C THR A 270 -6.95 2.11 2.32
N ASN A 271 -7.66 1.00 2.12
CA ASN A 271 -7.00 -0.31 2.05
C ASN A 271 -6.38 -0.63 0.69
N THR A 272 -6.87 -0.03 -0.40
CA THR A 272 -6.40 -0.31 -1.75
C THR A 272 -6.09 0.97 -2.51
N ARG A 273 -5.22 0.87 -3.51
CA ARG A 273 -4.94 2.00 -4.40
C ARG A 273 -6.19 2.43 -5.15
N SER A 274 -6.99 1.46 -5.57
CA SER A 274 -8.29 1.64 -6.21
C SER A 274 -9.22 2.57 -5.43
N ILE A 275 -9.42 2.30 -4.13
CA ILE A 275 -10.29 3.12 -3.26
C ILE A 275 -9.70 4.51 -3.03
N THR A 276 -8.37 4.60 -2.86
CA THR A 276 -7.66 5.89 -2.72
C THR A 276 -8.01 6.83 -3.89
N GLU A 277 -7.97 6.30 -5.11
CA GLU A 277 -8.19 7.06 -6.34
C GLU A 277 -9.66 7.44 -6.54
N ILE A 278 -10.57 6.52 -6.23
CA ILE A 278 -12.01 6.77 -6.26
C ILE A 278 -12.37 7.93 -5.32
N ILE A 279 -11.97 7.86 -4.06
CA ILE A 279 -12.31 8.88 -3.06
C ILE A 279 -11.71 10.23 -3.46
N GLY A 280 -10.45 10.22 -3.91
CA GLY A 280 -9.79 11.44 -4.40
C GLY A 280 -10.48 12.07 -5.60
N SER A 281 -10.99 11.26 -6.53
CA SER A 281 -11.79 11.73 -7.66
C SER A 281 -13.13 12.33 -7.20
N ARG A 282 -13.83 11.67 -6.27
CA ARG A 282 -15.13 12.12 -5.76
C ARG A 282 -15.04 13.45 -5.02
N PHE A 283 -14.05 13.62 -4.17
CA PHE A 283 -13.84 14.89 -3.49
C PHE A 283 -13.59 16.05 -4.47
N ARG A 284 -12.83 15.80 -5.56
CA ARG A 284 -12.61 16.82 -6.60
C ARG A 284 -13.88 17.17 -7.38
N VAL A 285 -14.71 16.18 -7.68
CA VAL A 285 -16.01 16.42 -8.35
C VAL A 285 -16.95 17.20 -7.44
N TRP A 286 -16.92 16.91 -6.14
CA TRP A 286 -17.75 17.60 -5.16
C TRP A 286 -17.30 19.03 -4.89
N ASP A 287 -16.01 19.23 -4.64
CA ASP A 287 -15.45 20.53 -4.28
C ASP A 287 -14.01 20.67 -4.78
N LEU A 288 -13.82 21.48 -5.82
CA LEU A 288 -12.51 21.76 -6.40
C LEU A 288 -11.56 22.47 -5.44
N ASN A 289 -12.10 23.22 -4.47
CA ASN A 289 -11.30 23.97 -3.50
C ASN A 289 -10.95 23.15 -2.27
N PHE A 290 -11.45 21.91 -2.17
CA PHE A 290 -11.11 21.03 -1.06
C PHE A 290 -9.66 20.56 -1.18
N LEU A 291 -8.82 21.00 -0.24
CA LEU A 291 -7.36 20.91 -0.31
C LEU A 291 -6.85 19.52 0.10
N VAL A 292 -7.21 18.48 -0.67
CA VAL A 292 -6.81 17.09 -0.41
C VAL A 292 -6.02 16.48 -1.57
N GLY A 293 -4.87 15.89 -1.25
CA GLY A 293 -4.01 15.17 -2.19
C GLY A 293 -4.20 13.65 -2.18
N VAL A 294 -3.69 12.96 -3.19
CA VAL A 294 -3.69 11.47 -3.27
C VAL A 294 -2.25 10.96 -3.20
N HIS A 295 -2.00 9.88 -2.44
CA HIS A 295 -0.67 9.30 -2.26
C HIS A 295 -0.66 7.76 -2.18
N HIS A 296 -0.04 7.10 -3.15
CA HIS A 296 0.23 5.65 -3.12
C HIS A 296 1.47 5.27 -3.95
N GLY A 297 1.90 4.00 -3.84
CA GLY A 297 3.15 3.52 -4.42
C GLY A 297 3.26 3.56 -5.96
N SER A 298 2.12 3.49 -6.67
CA SER A 298 2.10 3.58 -8.15
C SER A 298 2.35 4.98 -8.69
N LEU A 299 2.24 6.02 -7.85
CA LEU A 299 2.50 7.39 -8.27
C LEU A 299 3.99 7.65 -8.50
N SER A 300 4.27 8.47 -9.51
CA SER A 300 5.63 8.93 -9.81
C SER A 300 6.26 9.63 -8.60
N LYS A 301 7.59 9.47 -8.44
CA LYS A 301 8.35 10.10 -7.34
C LYS A 301 8.11 11.62 -7.23
N PRO A 302 8.09 12.41 -8.32
CA PRO A 302 7.79 13.84 -8.24
C PRO A 302 6.38 14.13 -7.71
N SER A 303 5.37 13.36 -8.15
CA SER A 303 3.99 13.51 -7.67
C SER A 303 3.89 13.30 -6.15
N ARG A 304 4.50 12.22 -5.64
CA ARG A 304 4.54 11.93 -4.20
C ARG A 304 5.21 13.04 -3.39
N LEU A 305 6.39 13.49 -3.82
CA LEU A 305 7.11 14.58 -3.15
C LEU A 305 6.34 15.90 -3.13
N ASN A 306 5.55 16.19 -4.17
CA ASN A 306 4.72 17.39 -4.21
C ASN A 306 3.57 17.32 -3.18
N VAL A 307 2.94 16.16 -3.03
CA VAL A 307 1.88 15.96 -2.02
C VAL A 307 2.46 15.98 -0.60
N GLU A 308 3.60 15.31 -0.37
CA GLU A 308 4.34 15.34 0.91
C GLU A 308 4.73 16.78 1.32
N LYS A 309 5.18 17.61 0.38
CA LYS A 309 5.46 19.02 0.63
C LYS A 309 4.21 19.84 0.85
N GLY A 310 3.15 19.57 0.07
CA GLY A 310 1.88 20.28 0.18
C GLY A 310 1.28 20.22 1.58
N ILE A 311 1.29 19.05 2.23
CA ILE A 311 0.83 18.91 3.62
C ILE A 311 1.81 19.55 4.62
N LYS A 312 3.13 19.40 4.40
CA LYS A 312 4.17 19.94 5.30
C LYS A 312 4.19 21.47 5.32
N ASP A 313 3.93 22.09 4.18
CA ASP A 313 3.90 23.54 3.97
C ASP A 313 2.52 24.15 4.31
N GLY A 314 1.51 23.33 4.62
CA GLY A 314 0.14 23.76 4.93
C GLY A 314 -0.71 24.15 3.71
N ASN A 315 -0.27 23.81 2.49
CA ASN A 315 -1.01 24.01 1.25
C ASN A 315 -2.10 22.96 1.03
N LEU A 316 -2.03 21.83 1.75
CA LEU A 316 -3.06 20.79 1.79
C LEU A 316 -3.59 20.66 3.23
N GLN A 317 -4.89 20.41 3.37
CA GLN A 317 -5.54 20.06 4.63
C GLN A 317 -5.59 18.55 4.85
N GLY A 318 -5.46 17.74 3.79
CA GLY A 318 -5.37 16.29 3.95
C GLY A 318 -4.73 15.52 2.80
N ILE A 319 -4.43 14.25 3.07
CA ILE A 319 -3.90 13.31 2.07
C ILE A 319 -4.67 11.99 2.17
N ILE A 320 -5.23 11.55 1.04
CA ILE A 320 -5.80 10.20 0.89
C ILE A 320 -4.69 9.25 0.48
N CYS A 321 -4.46 8.19 1.25
CA CYS A 321 -3.32 7.33 1.05
C CYS A 321 -3.58 5.86 1.36
N THR A 322 -2.70 5.01 0.85
CA THR A 322 -2.58 3.60 1.26
C THR A 322 -1.54 3.46 2.39
N SER A 323 -1.08 2.24 2.67
CA SER A 323 0.04 1.96 3.58
C SER A 323 1.36 2.69 3.24
N SER A 324 1.43 3.37 2.09
CA SER A 324 2.56 4.22 1.70
C SER A 324 2.97 5.29 2.72
N LEU A 325 2.04 5.76 3.58
CA LEU A 325 2.28 6.73 4.64
C LEU A 325 2.03 6.16 6.06
N GLU A 326 1.89 4.85 6.19
CA GLU A 326 1.69 4.16 7.48
C GLU A 326 2.97 4.19 8.33
N LEU A 327 4.12 4.19 7.66
CA LEU A 327 5.44 4.18 8.27
C LEU A 327 5.98 5.59 8.54
N GLY A 328 7.04 5.64 9.36
CA GLY A 328 7.73 6.81 9.94
C GLY A 328 8.21 7.97 9.05
N ILE A 329 7.61 8.23 7.88
CA ILE A 329 8.00 9.34 7.01
C ILE A 329 7.59 10.66 7.66
N ASP A 330 8.52 11.61 7.78
CA ASP A 330 8.22 12.97 8.23
C ASP A 330 7.43 13.74 7.15
N ILE A 331 6.12 13.80 7.35
CA ILE A 331 5.18 14.62 6.58
C ILE A 331 4.70 15.84 7.38
N GLY A 332 5.46 16.22 8.43
CA GLY A 332 5.10 17.31 9.32
C GLY A 332 4.14 16.89 10.42
N ARG A 333 3.51 17.88 11.05
CA ARG A 333 2.64 17.67 12.20
C ARG A 333 1.23 17.35 11.74
N LEU A 334 0.78 16.12 12.03
CA LEU A 334 -0.60 15.68 11.83
C LEU A 334 -1.39 15.73 13.14
N ASP A 335 -2.65 16.14 13.05
CA ASP A 335 -3.56 16.21 14.19
C ASP A 335 -4.70 15.18 14.14
N PHE A 336 -5.01 14.60 12.97
CA PHE A 336 -6.08 13.61 12.84
C PHE A 336 -5.83 12.55 11.76
N VAL A 337 -6.43 11.37 11.95
CA VAL A 337 -6.40 10.26 10.99
C VAL A 337 -7.82 9.75 10.77
N ILE A 338 -8.21 9.60 9.51
CA ILE A 338 -9.41 8.90 9.09
C ILE A 338 -8.98 7.58 8.47
N GLN A 339 -9.58 6.48 8.90
CA GLN A 339 -9.46 5.17 8.29
C GLN A 339 -10.77 4.88 7.55
N TYR A 340 -10.74 4.85 6.22
CA TYR A 340 -11.91 4.50 5.40
C TYR A 340 -12.00 2.99 5.25
N ASN A 341 -13.14 2.45 5.66
CA ASN A 341 -13.42 1.05 5.93
C ASN A 341 -12.54 0.47 7.05
N SER A 342 -12.87 -0.73 7.52
CA SER A 342 -12.10 -1.46 8.52
C SER A 342 -10.62 -1.50 8.16
N PRO A 343 -9.72 -1.26 9.12
CA PRO A 343 -8.28 -1.43 8.93
C PRO A 343 -7.88 -2.90 8.68
N ARG A 344 -8.84 -3.84 8.81
CA ARG A 344 -8.74 -5.30 8.72
C ARG A 344 -7.89 -5.96 9.80
N GLN A 345 -6.93 -5.23 10.38
CA GLN A 345 -5.97 -5.69 11.39
C GLN A 345 -5.73 -4.63 12.48
N VAL A 346 -5.51 -5.10 13.71
CA VAL A 346 -5.25 -4.28 14.91
C VAL A 346 -3.91 -3.57 14.82
N THR A 347 -2.87 -4.30 14.42
CA THR A 347 -1.52 -3.75 14.20
C THR A 347 -1.51 -2.55 13.25
N ARG A 348 -2.26 -2.64 12.14
CA ARG A 348 -2.41 -1.55 11.16
C ARG A 348 -3.16 -0.35 11.72
N LEU A 349 -4.24 -0.58 12.47
CA LEU A 349 -4.99 0.50 13.13
C LEU A 349 -4.04 1.35 13.99
N LEU A 350 -3.25 0.69 14.85
CA LEU A 350 -2.31 1.36 15.74
C LEU A 350 -1.21 2.12 14.99
N GLN A 351 -0.66 1.56 13.91
CA GLN A 351 0.36 2.24 13.10
C GLN A 351 -0.19 3.47 12.39
N ARG A 352 -1.39 3.35 11.78
CA ARG A 352 -2.06 4.43 11.04
C ARG A 352 -2.47 5.57 11.95
N ILE A 353 -3.16 5.29 13.06
CA ILE A 353 -3.56 6.34 14.02
C ILE A 353 -2.35 6.91 14.74
N GLY A 354 -1.31 6.12 15.00
CA GLY A 354 -0.05 6.62 15.54
C GLY A 354 0.65 7.67 14.66
N ARG A 355 0.15 7.95 13.44
CA ARG A 355 0.57 9.09 12.63
C ARG A 355 -0.01 10.43 13.10
N SER A 356 -1.08 10.46 13.90
CA SER A 356 -1.60 11.70 14.48
C SER A 356 -1.02 11.97 15.88
N GLY A 357 -1.13 13.21 16.34
CA GLY A 357 -0.77 13.55 17.72
C GLY A 357 0.74 13.53 18.00
N HIS A 358 1.57 13.88 17.01
CA HIS A 358 3.05 13.92 17.07
C HIS A 358 3.61 14.95 18.09
N ARG A 359 3.37 14.73 19.37
CA ARG A 359 3.96 15.44 20.51
C ARG A 359 4.21 14.44 21.63
N ILE A 360 5.31 14.61 22.35
CA ILE A 360 5.59 13.80 23.55
C ILE A 360 4.41 13.98 24.53
N GLY A 361 3.74 12.88 24.87
CA GLY A 361 2.54 12.89 25.74
C GLY A 361 1.23 13.30 25.04
N GLY A 362 1.22 13.46 23.71
CA GLY A 362 0.00 13.70 22.93
C GLY A 362 -0.88 12.46 22.80
N ILE A 363 -2.18 12.67 22.59
CA ILE A 363 -3.13 11.61 22.26
C ILE A 363 -3.27 11.56 20.73
N ALA A 364 -3.00 10.40 20.14
CA ALA A 364 -3.27 10.11 18.75
C ALA A 364 -4.79 9.96 18.56
N LYS A 365 -5.35 10.82 17.72
CA LYS A 365 -6.79 10.87 17.43
C LYS A 365 -7.08 10.33 16.05
N GLY A 366 -8.19 9.60 15.92
CA GLY A 366 -8.69 9.24 14.61
C GLY A 366 -10.14 8.77 14.60
N ALA A 367 -10.63 8.53 13.39
CA ALA A 367 -11.96 8.03 13.10
C ALA A 367 -11.87 6.84 12.14
N ILE A 368 -12.75 5.86 12.29
CA ILE A 368 -12.99 4.84 11.27
C ILE A 368 -14.36 5.13 10.63
N VAL A 369 -14.41 5.31 9.32
CA VAL A 369 -15.65 5.53 8.57
C VAL A 369 -15.94 4.25 7.80
N VAL A 370 -16.99 3.53 8.18
CA VAL A 370 -17.30 2.19 7.66
C VAL A 370 -18.42 2.23 6.62
N GLN A 371 -18.44 1.25 5.73
CA GLN A 371 -19.36 1.22 4.59
C GLN A 371 -20.61 0.34 4.80
N ASP A 372 -20.50 -0.71 5.61
CA ASP A 372 -21.53 -1.73 5.86
C ASP A 372 -21.46 -2.24 7.31
N SER A 373 -22.42 -3.07 7.73
CA SER A 373 -22.49 -3.57 9.11
C SER A 373 -21.38 -4.55 9.48
N ASP A 374 -20.90 -5.36 8.54
CA ASP A 374 -19.76 -6.25 8.78
C ASP A 374 -18.49 -5.44 9.01
N ASP A 375 -18.27 -4.43 8.17
CA ASP A 375 -17.18 -3.47 8.27
C ASP A 375 -17.25 -2.68 9.59
N ALA A 376 -18.47 -2.34 10.05
CA ALA A 376 -18.72 -1.71 11.35
C ALA A 376 -18.35 -2.62 12.52
N LEU A 377 -18.93 -3.82 12.60
CA LEU A 377 -18.67 -4.78 13.68
C LEU A 377 -17.19 -5.18 13.72
N GLU A 378 -16.59 -5.40 12.55
CA GLU A 378 -15.15 -5.69 12.42
C GLU A 378 -14.30 -4.54 12.97
N SER A 379 -14.62 -3.30 12.60
CA SER A 379 -13.90 -2.11 13.09
C SER A 379 -14.03 -1.95 14.60
N LEU A 380 -15.21 -2.23 15.17
CA LEU A 380 -15.44 -2.19 16.61
C LEU A 380 -14.62 -3.23 17.36
N VAL A 381 -14.59 -4.47 16.85
CA VAL A 381 -13.74 -5.55 17.39
C VAL A 381 -12.27 -5.14 17.34
N ILE A 382 -11.80 -4.60 16.22
CA ILE A 382 -10.42 -4.17 16.06
C ILE A 382 -10.07 -3.02 17.02
N CYS A 383 -10.95 -2.02 17.19
CA CYS A 383 -10.77 -0.95 18.17
C CYS A 383 -10.68 -1.50 19.60
N ARG A 384 -11.59 -2.40 19.98
CA ARG A 384 -11.57 -3.04 21.30
C ARG A 384 -10.24 -3.79 21.52
N LYS A 385 -9.82 -4.60 20.55
CA LYS A 385 -8.55 -5.35 20.60
C LYS A 385 -7.34 -4.43 20.70
N ALA A 386 -7.33 -3.30 19.98
CA ALA A 386 -6.30 -2.29 20.08
C ALA A 386 -6.19 -1.69 21.49
N LEU A 387 -7.32 -1.42 22.15
CA LEU A 387 -7.37 -0.86 23.51
C LEU A 387 -6.86 -1.84 24.57
N ILE A 388 -7.02 -3.15 24.37
CA ILE A 388 -6.51 -4.19 25.27
C ILE A 388 -5.17 -4.78 24.82
N GLU A 389 -4.57 -4.23 23.76
CA GLU A 389 -3.29 -4.66 23.16
C GLU A 389 -3.27 -6.14 22.71
N ASP A 390 -4.43 -6.67 22.28
CA ASP A 390 -4.57 -7.99 21.66
C ASP A 390 -4.28 -7.88 20.15
N LEU A 391 -3.01 -8.04 19.78
CA LEU A 391 -2.51 -7.85 18.41
C LEU A 391 -2.33 -9.19 17.68
N GLU A 392 -2.35 -9.13 16.35
CA GLU A 392 -2.03 -10.31 15.54
C GLU A 392 -0.60 -10.81 15.80
N PRO A 393 -0.37 -12.14 15.85
CA PRO A 393 0.96 -12.68 16.01
C PRO A 393 1.86 -12.31 14.84
N ALA A 394 3.16 -12.11 15.11
CA ALA A 394 4.12 -11.79 14.06
C ALA A 394 4.36 -13.00 13.14
N GLY A 395 3.98 -12.88 11.87
CA GLY A 395 4.15 -13.90 10.83
C GLY A 395 5.58 -13.95 10.29
N ILE A 396 6.54 -14.41 11.11
CA ILE A 396 7.93 -14.56 10.68
C ILE A 396 8.03 -15.74 9.70
N PRO A 397 8.47 -15.52 8.43
CA PRO A 397 8.60 -16.60 7.46
C PRO A 397 9.58 -17.67 7.93
N GLU A 398 9.18 -18.94 7.88
CA GLU A 398 10.01 -20.04 8.34
C GLU A 398 10.78 -20.68 7.19
N LYS A 399 12.11 -20.69 7.30
CA LYS A 399 13.03 -21.38 6.37
C LYS A 399 12.77 -21.08 4.87
N PRO A 400 12.64 -19.81 4.44
CA PRO A 400 12.40 -19.50 3.02
C PRO A 400 13.59 -19.95 2.15
N LEU A 401 13.40 -20.98 1.33
CA LEU A 401 14.48 -21.66 0.63
C LEU A 401 15.11 -20.81 -0.49
N ASP A 402 14.36 -19.87 -1.06
CA ASP A 402 14.86 -18.90 -2.03
C ASP A 402 15.85 -17.92 -1.38
N VAL A 403 15.54 -17.44 -0.17
CA VAL A 403 16.47 -16.65 0.66
C VAL A 403 17.70 -17.48 1.01
N LEU A 404 17.53 -18.75 1.38
CA LEU A 404 18.62 -19.66 1.71
C LEU A 404 19.59 -19.82 0.53
N ALA A 405 19.08 -20.07 -0.68
CA ALA A 405 19.88 -20.16 -1.91
C ALA A 405 20.70 -18.88 -2.16
N HIS A 406 20.07 -17.71 -1.99
CA HIS A 406 20.75 -16.42 -2.10
C HIS A 406 21.86 -16.27 -1.04
N GLN A 407 21.59 -16.67 0.21
CA GLN A 407 22.58 -16.54 1.29
C GLN A 407 23.74 -17.51 1.12
N ILE A 408 23.52 -18.73 0.63
CA ILE A 408 24.59 -19.67 0.24
C ILE A 408 25.49 -19.06 -0.84
N ALA A 409 24.91 -18.38 -1.84
CA ALA A 409 25.70 -17.65 -2.82
C ALA A 409 26.57 -16.56 -2.17
N GLY A 410 26.03 -15.83 -1.19
CA GLY A 410 26.76 -14.85 -0.39
C GLY A 410 27.90 -15.44 0.44
N LEU A 411 27.72 -16.64 0.99
CA LEU A 411 28.76 -17.40 1.69
C LEU A 411 29.90 -17.77 0.73
N LEU A 412 29.58 -18.22 -0.49
CA LEU A 412 30.57 -18.59 -1.51
C LEU A 412 31.34 -17.40 -2.10
N LEU A 413 30.72 -16.21 -2.15
CA LEU A 413 31.41 -14.97 -2.51
C LEU A 413 32.41 -14.55 -1.43
N ALA A 414 32.10 -14.81 -0.15
CA ALA A 414 32.99 -14.49 0.96
C ALA A 414 34.20 -15.45 1.04
N GLN A 415 33.96 -16.76 0.90
CA GLN A 415 34.98 -17.82 0.86
C GLN A 415 34.62 -18.93 -0.14
N GLY A 416 35.62 -19.50 -0.83
CA GLY A 416 35.37 -20.36 -2.00
C GLY A 416 34.95 -21.80 -1.73
N ARG A 417 34.98 -22.26 -0.46
CA ARG A 417 34.66 -23.62 -0.03
C ARG A 417 34.02 -23.55 1.35
N TRP A 418 33.00 -24.37 1.56
CA TRP A 418 32.32 -24.56 2.84
C TRP A 418 32.08 -26.05 3.08
N SER A 419 32.19 -26.49 4.33
CA SER A 419 31.59 -27.75 4.74
C SER A 419 30.09 -27.58 4.97
N PHE A 420 29.34 -28.65 4.76
CA PHE A 420 27.91 -28.69 5.01
C PHE A 420 27.58 -28.37 6.47
N GLU A 421 28.33 -28.97 7.40
CA GLU A 421 28.13 -28.82 8.85
C GLU A 421 28.37 -27.40 9.34
N GLU A 422 29.45 -26.76 8.86
CA GLU A 422 29.78 -25.38 9.23
C GLU A 422 28.72 -24.40 8.72
N ALA A 423 28.27 -24.58 7.47
CA ALA A 423 27.20 -23.76 6.90
C ALA A 423 25.88 -23.97 7.64
N LEU A 424 25.48 -25.22 7.90
CA LEU A 424 24.24 -25.55 8.60
C LEU A 424 24.24 -24.97 10.03
N ALA A 425 25.34 -25.12 10.76
CA ALA A 425 25.49 -24.56 12.10
C ALA A 425 25.38 -23.04 12.10
N LEU A 426 26.01 -22.35 11.15
CA LEU A 426 25.89 -20.89 11.00
C LEU A 426 24.45 -20.47 10.69
N ILE A 427 23.78 -21.17 9.77
CA ILE A 427 22.44 -20.83 9.29
C ILE A 427 21.40 -21.04 10.41
N ARG A 428 21.49 -22.13 11.19
CA ARG A 428 20.58 -22.43 12.31
C ARG A 428 20.65 -21.44 13.47
N LYS A 429 21.69 -20.60 13.56
CA LYS A 429 21.75 -19.51 14.55
C LYS A 429 20.74 -18.40 14.27
N ALA A 430 20.36 -18.22 13.01
CA ALA A 430 19.28 -17.30 12.65
C ALA A 430 17.92 -17.94 12.99
N TYR A 431 17.10 -17.25 13.78
CA TYR A 431 15.82 -17.78 14.27
C TYR A 431 14.86 -18.31 13.18
N PRO A 432 14.74 -17.69 11.98
CA PRO A 432 13.93 -18.25 10.90
C PRO A 432 14.37 -19.64 10.39
N TYR A 433 15.63 -20.04 10.65
CA TYR A 433 16.24 -21.29 10.20
C TYR A 433 16.62 -22.24 11.34
N ARG A 434 16.20 -21.95 12.57
CA ARG A 434 16.51 -22.76 13.76
C ARG A 434 16.18 -24.25 13.59
N ASP A 435 15.11 -24.53 12.85
CA ASP A 435 14.57 -25.88 12.58
C ASP A 435 14.88 -26.33 11.13
N LEU A 436 15.92 -25.78 10.49
CA LEU A 436 16.31 -26.16 9.13
C LEU A 436 16.82 -27.60 9.09
N GLU A 437 16.20 -28.44 8.27
CA GLU A 437 16.58 -29.85 8.14
C GLU A 437 17.73 -30.04 7.15
N GLU A 438 18.48 -31.13 7.31
CA GLU A 438 19.58 -31.45 6.39
C GLU A 438 19.07 -31.68 4.96
N GLN A 439 17.93 -32.34 4.80
CA GLN A 439 17.33 -32.62 3.49
C GLN A 439 16.92 -31.34 2.76
N GLU A 440 16.40 -30.33 3.49
CA GLU A 440 16.07 -29.01 2.92
C GLU A 440 17.33 -28.31 2.38
N LEU A 441 18.44 -28.34 3.13
CA LEU A 441 19.71 -27.79 2.68
C LEU A 441 20.27 -28.56 1.47
N VAL A 442 20.18 -29.89 1.47
CA VAL A 442 20.58 -30.74 0.34
C VAL A 442 19.75 -30.42 -0.91
N SER A 443 18.43 -30.22 -0.77
CA SER A 443 17.54 -29.87 -1.89
C SER A 443 17.97 -28.55 -2.53
N VAL A 444 18.25 -27.51 -1.72
CA VAL A 444 18.72 -26.21 -2.22
C VAL A 444 20.10 -26.33 -2.89
N LEU A 445 21.06 -27.00 -2.27
CA LEU A 445 22.39 -27.21 -2.84
C LEU A 445 22.34 -27.99 -4.16
N SER A 446 21.48 -29.02 -4.22
CA SER A 446 21.27 -29.84 -5.41
C SER A 446 20.66 -29.03 -6.55
N TYR A 447 19.66 -28.18 -6.27
CA TYR A 447 19.13 -27.23 -7.25
C TYR A 447 20.21 -26.27 -7.77
N MET A 448 20.98 -25.64 -6.87
CA MET A 448 22.04 -24.72 -7.27
C MET A 448 23.17 -25.40 -8.07
N HIS A 449 23.36 -26.70 -7.86
CA HIS A 449 24.28 -27.55 -8.61
C HIS A 449 23.75 -27.94 -10.00
N SER A 450 22.47 -28.31 -10.11
CA SER A 450 21.86 -28.80 -11.36
C SER A 450 21.41 -27.67 -12.29
N ARG A 451 21.13 -26.47 -11.75
CA ARG A 451 20.77 -25.28 -12.54
C ARG A 451 21.80 -24.98 -13.63
N ILE A 452 21.32 -24.49 -14.78
CA ILE A 452 22.17 -24.00 -15.88
C ILE A 452 21.95 -22.49 -16.07
N PRO A 453 23.01 -21.65 -16.08
CA PRO A 453 24.38 -21.98 -15.67
C PRO A 453 24.46 -22.29 -14.17
N ARG A 454 25.40 -23.17 -13.81
CA ARG A 454 25.61 -23.65 -12.43
C ARG A 454 26.02 -22.53 -11.50
N LEU A 455 25.48 -22.53 -10.27
CA LEU A 455 25.82 -21.57 -9.23
C LEU A 455 26.88 -22.09 -8.25
N LEU A 456 26.91 -23.39 -7.99
CA LEU A 456 27.90 -24.05 -7.12
C LEU A 456 28.15 -25.50 -7.53
N TRP A 457 29.26 -26.08 -7.06
CA TRP A 457 29.45 -27.52 -7.08
C TRP A 457 29.15 -28.08 -5.69
N PHE A 458 28.35 -29.15 -5.63
CA PHE A 458 27.99 -29.82 -4.39
C PHE A 458 28.38 -31.29 -4.51
N SER A 459 29.05 -31.82 -3.48
CA SER A 459 29.29 -33.25 -3.30
C SER A 459 28.57 -33.68 -2.03
N ALA A 460 27.54 -34.51 -2.19
CA ALA A 460 26.79 -35.07 -1.06
C ALA A 460 27.66 -36.07 -0.27
N GLU A 461 28.49 -36.86 -0.95
CA GLU A 461 29.41 -37.83 -0.33
C GLU A 461 30.46 -37.13 0.54
N GLU A 462 31.10 -36.08 0.01
CA GLU A 462 32.11 -35.31 0.75
C GLU A 462 31.50 -34.26 1.69
N LYS A 463 30.18 -34.06 1.68
CA LYS A 463 29.46 -33.02 2.43
C LYS A 463 30.09 -31.62 2.29
N VAL A 464 30.46 -31.24 1.07
CA VAL A 464 31.07 -29.93 0.78
C VAL A 464 30.43 -29.29 -0.43
N PHE A 465 30.40 -27.95 -0.42
CA PHE A 465 30.05 -27.17 -1.60
C PHE A 465 31.11 -26.11 -1.87
N ILE A 466 31.42 -25.94 -3.15
CA ILE A 466 32.51 -25.09 -3.62
C ILE A 466 32.06 -24.14 -4.71
N ARG A 467 32.71 -22.98 -4.74
CA ARG A 467 32.49 -21.94 -5.74
C ARG A 467 32.91 -22.46 -7.11
N PRO A 468 32.12 -22.22 -8.18
CA PRO A 468 32.49 -22.64 -9.52
C PRO A 468 33.71 -21.86 -10.00
N LYS A 469 34.52 -22.48 -10.88
CA LYS A 469 35.67 -21.82 -11.54
C LYS A 469 35.22 -20.56 -12.30
N GLN A 470 34.10 -20.66 -13.02
CA GLN A 470 33.46 -19.51 -13.64
C GLN A 470 32.56 -18.81 -12.60
N ILE A 471 33.06 -17.74 -11.98
CA ILE A 471 32.35 -17.02 -10.92
C ILE A 471 31.19 -16.14 -11.43
N LYS A 472 31.21 -15.76 -12.71
CA LYS A 472 30.27 -14.77 -13.28
C LYS A 472 28.79 -15.14 -13.06
N PRO A 473 28.33 -16.39 -13.27
CA PRO A 473 26.94 -16.77 -12.98
C PRO A 473 26.56 -16.59 -11.51
N LEU A 474 27.41 -17.04 -10.58
CA LEU A 474 27.20 -16.89 -9.14
C LEU A 474 27.15 -15.41 -8.72
N TYR A 475 28.09 -14.62 -9.25
CA TYR A 475 28.17 -13.18 -8.99
C TYR A 475 26.91 -12.46 -9.50
N ASN A 476 26.53 -12.69 -10.76
CA ASN A 476 25.33 -12.10 -11.35
C ASN A 476 24.09 -12.51 -10.57
N TYR A 477 23.94 -13.80 -10.25
CA TYR A 477 22.83 -14.28 -9.42
C TYR A 477 22.73 -13.51 -8.10
N TYR A 478 23.82 -13.43 -7.33
CA TYR A 478 23.79 -12.73 -6.03
C TYR A 478 23.42 -11.25 -6.16
N PHE A 479 24.07 -10.49 -7.06
CA PHE A 479 23.84 -9.04 -7.16
C PHE A 479 22.52 -8.68 -7.87
N GLU A 480 22.01 -9.52 -8.76
CA GLU A 480 20.72 -9.31 -9.40
C GLU A 480 19.55 -9.69 -8.48
N HIS A 481 19.74 -10.57 -7.48
CA HIS A 481 18.66 -11.07 -6.61
C HIS A 481 18.79 -10.61 -5.15
N LEU A 482 19.41 -9.44 -4.91
CA LEU A 482 19.54 -8.87 -3.56
C LEU A 482 18.20 -8.59 -2.87
N SER A 483 17.18 -8.24 -3.63
CA SER A 483 15.84 -7.94 -3.13
C SER A 483 14.96 -9.18 -3.13
N MET A 484 14.29 -9.45 -2.01
CA MET A 484 13.27 -10.50 -1.90
C MET A 484 11.86 -10.01 -2.27
N ILE A 485 11.72 -8.70 -2.50
CA ILE A 485 10.49 -8.10 -3.04
C ILE A 485 10.32 -8.60 -4.46
N PRO A 486 9.18 -9.25 -4.80
CA PRO A 486 8.91 -9.69 -6.16
C PRO A 486 8.98 -8.51 -7.14
N GLU A 487 9.73 -8.69 -8.24
CA GLU A 487 9.66 -7.77 -9.36
C GLU A 487 8.47 -8.17 -10.23
N VAL A 488 7.38 -7.44 -10.05
CA VAL A 488 6.26 -7.46 -11.00
C VAL A 488 6.66 -6.58 -12.17
N ARG A 489 6.53 -7.09 -13.39
CA ARG A 489 6.81 -6.29 -14.58
C ARG A 489 5.79 -5.14 -14.60
N GLN A 490 6.31 -3.93 -14.58
CA GLN A 490 5.51 -2.71 -14.63
C GLN A 490 5.59 -2.11 -16.01
N PHE A 491 4.46 -1.60 -16.47
CA PHE A 491 4.32 -0.86 -17.70
C PHE A 491 4.25 0.62 -17.36
N LEU A 492 5.18 1.42 -17.88
CA LEU A 492 5.16 2.86 -17.69
C LEU A 492 4.00 3.46 -18.49
N VAL A 493 3.09 4.14 -17.81
CA VAL A 493 2.02 4.90 -18.43
C VAL A 493 2.56 6.26 -18.84
N ILE A 494 2.49 6.56 -20.13
CA ILE A 494 2.99 7.80 -20.72
C ILE A 494 1.84 8.52 -21.39
N ASP A 495 1.64 9.79 -21.06
CA ASP A 495 0.63 10.61 -21.71
C ASP A 495 1.04 11.05 -23.13
N ASP A 496 0.17 11.80 -23.79
CA ASP A 496 0.37 12.31 -25.15
C ASP A 496 1.41 13.45 -25.27
N ASP A 497 1.88 13.96 -24.13
CA ASP A 497 2.98 14.93 -23.98
C ASP A 497 4.33 14.25 -23.65
N ASP A 498 4.43 12.91 -23.76
CA ASP A 498 5.59 12.11 -23.35
C ASP A 498 5.95 12.22 -21.85
N LYS A 499 4.99 12.61 -20.99
CA LYS A 499 5.20 12.69 -19.53
C LYS A 499 4.78 11.38 -18.85
N PRO A 500 5.55 10.92 -17.85
CA PRO A 500 5.19 9.76 -17.06
C PRO A 500 4.02 10.08 -16.13
N VAL A 501 2.93 9.32 -16.28
CA VAL A 501 1.71 9.45 -15.48
C VAL A 501 1.78 8.56 -14.25
N GLY A 502 2.08 7.29 -14.46
CA GLY A 502 2.04 6.23 -13.45
C GLY A 502 2.63 4.94 -14.00
N VAL A 503 2.47 3.85 -13.26
CA VAL A 503 2.87 2.50 -13.69
C VAL A 503 1.66 1.58 -13.58
N LEU A 504 1.58 0.53 -14.41
CA LEU A 504 0.57 -0.54 -14.38
C LEU A 504 1.24 -1.93 -14.29
N ASP A 505 0.68 -2.87 -13.52
CA ASP A 505 1.28 -4.21 -13.35
C ASP A 505 0.89 -5.12 -14.51
N GLU A 506 1.79 -6.04 -14.86
CA GLU A 506 1.65 -7.03 -15.95
C GLU A 506 0.31 -7.77 -15.94
N ALA A 507 -0.23 -8.12 -14.77
CA ALA A 507 -1.52 -8.80 -14.65
C ALA A 507 -2.68 -7.93 -15.17
N PHE A 508 -2.77 -6.67 -14.73
CA PHE A 508 -3.79 -5.73 -15.20
C PHE A 508 -3.63 -5.44 -16.70
N VAL A 509 -2.38 -5.32 -17.16
CA VAL A 509 -2.08 -5.03 -18.56
C VAL A 509 -2.50 -6.19 -19.47
N ALA A 510 -2.21 -7.43 -19.06
CA ALA A 510 -2.61 -8.61 -19.82
C ALA A 510 -4.14 -8.73 -19.97
N GLU A 511 -4.88 -8.34 -18.93
CA GLU A 511 -6.34 -8.45 -18.90
C GLU A 511 -7.04 -7.26 -19.60
N TYR A 512 -6.60 -6.03 -19.32
CA TYR A 512 -7.32 -4.82 -19.67
C TYR A 512 -6.59 -3.88 -20.64
N ALA A 513 -5.28 -4.03 -20.89
CA ALA A 513 -4.55 -3.07 -21.72
C ALA A 513 -4.68 -3.32 -23.24
N LYS A 514 -5.91 -3.22 -23.73
CA LYS A 514 -6.21 -3.20 -25.16
C LYS A 514 -6.39 -1.76 -25.65
N ALA A 515 -5.97 -1.48 -26.87
CA ALA A 515 -6.19 -0.17 -27.49
C ALA A 515 -7.68 0.19 -27.48
N GLY A 516 -8.01 1.39 -26.99
CA GLY A 516 -9.38 1.84 -26.81
C GLY A 516 -9.92 1.70 -25.38
N ASN A 517 -9.37 0.78 -24.57
CA ASN A 517 -9.77 0.60 -23.17
C ASN A 517 -9.33 1.79 -22.32
N LYS A 518 -10.05 2.02 -21.22
CA LYS A 518 -9.81 3.14 -20.30
C LYS A 518 -9.45 2.59 -18.92
N PHE A 519 -8.64 3.32 -18.17
CA PHE A 519 -8.35 3.01 -16.77
C PHE A 519 -8.11 4.27 -15.95
N ILE A 520 -8.21 4.14 -14.62
CA ILE A 520 -8.07 5.25 -13.67
C ILE A 520 -6.70 5.18 -12.98
N GLU A 521 -5.93 6.27 -12.98
CA GLU A 521 -4.61 6.42 -12.31
C GLU A 521 -4.34 7.91 -11.98
N GLY A 522 -3.81 8.22 -10.80
CA GLY A 522 -3.71 9.58 -10.25
C GLY A 522 -5.06 10.27 -10.04
N GLY A 523 -6.12 9.48 -9.97
CA GLY A 523 -7.52 9.89 -9.85
C GLY A 523 -7.99 10.70 -11.06
N ARG A 524 -7.37 10.42 -12.20
CA ARG A 524 -7.68 10.87 -13.55
C ARG A 524 -7.88 9.66 -14.45
N VAL A 525 -8.62 9.81 -15.54
CA VAL A 525 -8.90 8.71 -16.48
C VAL A 525 -8.02 8.80 -17.71
N TRP A 526 -7.51 7.64 -18.10
CA TRP A 526 -6.55 7.47 -19.17
C TRP A 526 -7.10 6.47 -20.19
N LYS A 527 -7.18 6.87 -21.45
CA LYS A 527 -7.52 5.98 -22.55
C LYS A 527 -6.26 5.43 -23.19
N ILE A 528 -6.18 4.11 -23.28
CA ILE A 528 -5.08 3.39 -23.91
C ILE A 528 -5.14 3.62 -25.42
N LEU A 529 -4.08 4.20 -25.96
CA LEU A 529 -3.89 4.36 -27.40
C LEU A 529 -3.30 3.07 -27.98
N HIS A 530 -2.21 2.61 -27.39
CA HIS A 530 -1.53 1.38 -27.75
C HIS A 530 -0.55 0.99 -26.65
N VAL A 531 -0.19 -0.29 -26.62
CA VAL A 531 0.85 -0.84 -25.76
C VAL A 531 2.04 -1.17 -26.63
N TYR A 532 3.23 -0.66 -26.30
CA TYR A 532 4.46 -0.93 -27.02
C TYR A 532 5.59 -1.21 -26.05
N GLY A 533 6.15 -2.43 -26.12
CA GLY A 533 7.21 -2.86 -25.22
C GLY A 533 6.75 -2.90 -23.76
N ASP A 534 7.33 -2.03 -22.93
CA ASP A 534 7.03 -1.83 -21.50
C ASP A 534 6.31 -0.50 -21.24
N ARG A 535 5.70 0.10 -22.28
CA ARG A 535 5.01 1.39 -22.20
C ARG A 535 3.58 1.27 -22.67
N ILE A 536 2.70 1.95 -21.94
CA ILE A 536 1.30 2.12 -22.31
C ILE A 536 1.14 3.60 -22.65
N TYR A 537 0.96 3.87 -23.92
CA TYR A 537 0.68 5.23 -24.38
C TYR A 537 -0.79 5.49 -24.15
N VAL A 538 -1.05 6.50 -23.35
CA VAL A 538 -2.38 6.93 -22.99
C VAL A 538 -2.59 8.36 -23.43
N LYS A 539 -3.85 8.73 -23.56
CA LYS A 539 -4.25 10.13 -23.54
C LYS A 539 -5.19 10.33 -22.38
N HIS A 540 -5.18 11.53 -21.81
CA HIS A 540 -6.22 11.91 -20.88
C HIS A 540 -7.59 11.73 -21.56
N GLU A 541 -8.53 11.13 -20.85
CA GLU A 541 -9.91 10.96 -21.29
C GLU A 541 -10.81 11.60 -20.23
N ASP A 542 -11.72 12.47 -20.66
CA ASP A 542 -12.59 13.21 -19.74
C ASP A 542 -13.78 12.35 -19.27
N ASP A 543 -13.99 11.20 -19.89
CA ASP A 543 -14.90 10.16 -19.40
C ASP A 543 -14.35 9.55 -18.09
N PRO A 544 -15.06 9.67 -16.94
CA PRO A 544 -14.61 9.17 -15.65
C PRO A 544 -14.66 7.64 -15.55
N THR A 545 -15.10 6.93 -16.59
CA THR A 545 -15.06 5.46 -16.61
C THR A 545 -13.77 4.88 -17.16
N GLY A 546 -13.23 3.96 -16.38
CA GLY A 546 -12.14 3.10 -16.76
C GLY A 546 -12.07 1.90 -15.85
N ALA A 547 -11.49 0.81 -16.35
CA ALA A 547 -11.12 -0.32 -15.52
C ALA A 547 -10.18 0.18 -14.42
N ILE A 548 -10.47 -0.20 -13.18
CA ILE A 548 -9.59 0.16 -12.08
C ILE A 548 -8.51 -0.91 -12.01
N PRO A 549 -7.22 -0.54 -12.04
CA PRO A 549 -6.14 -1.50 -11.87
C PRO A 549 -6.33 -2.30 -10.58
N SER A 550 -6.57 -3.60 -10.72
CA SER A 550 -6.54 -4.55 -9.62
C SER A 550 -5.12 -5.09 -9.52
N TRP A 551 -4.50 -4.88 -8.36
CA TRP A 551 -3.11 -5.23 -8.11
C TRP A 551 -3.07 -6.46 -7.22
N VAL A 552 -2.27 -7.46 -7.61
CA VAL A 552 -2.18 -8.70 -6.85
C VAL A 552 -1.40 -8.47 -5.55
N GLY A 553 -2.03 -8.77 -4.41
CA GLY A 553 -1.43 -8.64 -3.08
C GLY A 553 -1.83 -7.40 -2.27
N GLU A 554 -2.87 -6.66 -2.69
CA GLU A 554 -3.38 -5.49 -1.95
C GLU A 554 -4.44 -5.81 -0.88
N GLU A 555 -5.00 -7.02 -0.85
CA GLU A 555 -6.05 -7.35 0.10
C GLU A 555 -5.47 -7.69 1.47
N ILE A 556 -5.74 -6.84 2.46
CA ILE A 556 -5.35 -7.05 3.85
C ILE A 556 -6.32 -8.08 4.45
N PRO A 557 -5.84 -9.25 4.90
CA PRO A 557 -6.73 -10.28 5.41
C PRO A 557 -7.24 -9.93 6.80
N VAL A 558 -8.54 -10.14 6.99
CA VAL A 558 -9.17 -10.16 8.31
C VAL A 558 -8.83 -11.47 9.00
N PRO A 559 -8.17 -11.44 10.17
CA PRO A 559 -7.82 -12.65 10.92
C PRO A 559 -9.05 -13.39 11.47
N TYR A 560 -8.97 -14.71 11.55
CA TYR A 560 -9.99 -15.55 12.18
C TYR A 560 -10.43 -15.04 13.58
N PRO A 561 -9.53 -14.64 14.51
CA PRO A 561 -9.95 -14.14 15.82
C PRO A 561 -10.82 -12.88 15.78
N VAL A 562 -10.68 -12.03 14.75
CA VAL A 562 -11.52 -10.84 14.55
C VAL A 562 -12.89 -11.27 14.02
N ALA A 563 -12.90 -12.02 12.92
CA ALA A 563 -14.15 -12.46 12.30
C ALA A 563 -15.00 -13.33 13.25
N ASN A 564 -14.35 -14.21 14.03
CA ASN A 564 -15.01 -15.03 15.02
C ASN A 564 -15.60 -14.19 16.17
N GLU A 565 -14.98 -13.08 16.56
CA GLU A 565 -15.56 -12.19 17.58
C GLU A 565 -16.79 -11.45 17.03
N VAL A 566 -16.81 -11.09 15.74
CA VAL A 566 -18.02 -10.60 15.06
C VAL A 566 -19.14 -11.65 15.09
N GLY A 567 -18.83 -12.92 14.78
CA GLY A 567 -19.79 -14.03 14.91
C GLY A 567 -20.37 -14.18 16.32
N LYS A 568 -19.56 -13.94 17.36
CA LYS A 568 -20.00 -13.93 18.76
C LYS A 568 -20.92 -12.76 19.09
N ILE A 569 -20.68 -11.58 18.51
CA ILE A 569 -21.57 -10.43 18.69
C ILE A 569 -22.95 -10.75 18.11
N ARG A 570 -22.98 -11.34 16.90
CA ARG A 570 -24.23 -11.77 16.26
C ARG A 570 -24.99 -12.80 17.09
N GLY A 571 -24.31 -13.83 17.61
CA GLY A 571 -24.94 -14.85 18.44
C GLY A 571 -25.41 -14.33 19.80
N GLY A 572 -24.63 -13.45 20.44
CA GLY A 572 -25.05 -12.79 21.68
C GLY A 572 -26.30 -11.92 21.48
N LEU A 573 -26.41 -11.23 20.35
CA LEU A 573 -27.61 -10.47 20.00
C LEU A 573 -28.83 -11.37 19.81
N GLU A 574 -28.68 -12.49 19.07
CA GLU A 574 -29.76 -13.48 18.87
C GLU A 574 -30.28 -14.02 20.22
N GLU A 575 -29.38 -14.47 21.11
CA GLU A 575 -29.73 -14.97 22.45
C GLU A 575 -30.47 -13.92 23.30
N GLU A 576 -30.06 -12.64 23.23
CA GLU A 576 -30.68 -11.56 24.00
C GLU A 576 -32.05 -11.11 23.44
N LEU A 577 -32.23 -11.14 22.12
CA LEU A 577 -33.51 -10.87 21.47
C LEU A 577 -34.52 -11.98 21.77
N GLU A 578 -34.11 -13.26 21.73
CA GLU A 578 -34.94 -14.39 22.14
C GLU A 578 -35.37 -14.30 23.61
N ALA A 579 -34.48 -13.77 24.48
CA ALA A 579 -34.78 -13.49 25.88
C ALA A 579 -35.71 -12.27 26.10
N GLY A 580 -36.09 -11.57 25.03
CA GLY A 580 -37.02 -10.44 25.07
C GLY A 580 -36.39 -9.10 25.47
N LYS A 581 -35.05 -8.98 25.46
CA LYS A 581 -34.39 -7.69 25.71
C LYS A 581 -34.64 -6.72 24.54
N ALA A 582 -34.78 -5.43 24.85
CA ALA A 582 -34.93 -4.41 23.82
C ALA A 582 -33.58 -4.11 23.15
N VAL A 583 -33.57 -3.89 21.82
CA VAL A 583 -32.36 -3.54 21.05
C VAL A 583 -31.57 -2.37 21.66
N ALA A 584 -32.27 -1.35 22.19
CA ALA A 584 -31.63 -0.20 22.83
C ALA A 584 -30.90 -0.56 24.14
N GLU A 585 -31.34 -1.57 24.87
CA GLU A 585 -30.67 -2.07 26.07
C GLU A 585 -29.39 -2.83 25.69
N ILE A 586 -29.50 -3.73 24.71
CA ILE A 586 -28.38 -4.49 24.14
C ILE A 586 -27.30 -3.53 23.60
N GLY A 587 -27.71 -2.52 22.84
CA GLY A 587 -26.83 -1.48 22.32
C GLY A 587 -26.05 -0.75 23.41
N LYS A 588 -26.69 -0.42 24.55
CA LYS A 588 -26.02 0.23 25.69
C LYS A 588 -24.99 -0.67 26.36
N GLU A 589 -25.27 -1.96 26.51
CA GLU A 589 -24.29 -2.92 27.02
C GLU A 589 -23.09 -3.05 26.08
N LEU A 590 -23.34 -3.09 24.77
CA LEU A 590 -22.28 -3.16 23.76
C LEU A 590 -21.43 -1.88 23.69
N VAL A 591 -22.00 -0.69 23.88
CA VAL A 591 -21.25 0.58 23.95
C VAL A 591 -20.22 0.58 25.09
N GLN A 592 -20.51 -0.10 26.21
CA GLN A 592 -19.54 -0.22 27.31
C GLN A 592 -18.34 -1.09 26.94
N ARG A 593 -18.55 -2.06 26.03
CA ARG A 593 -17.53 -3.03 25.60
C ARG A 593 -16.78 -2.59 24.34
N TYR A 594 -17.44 -1.85 23.46
CA TYR A 594 -16.94 -1.40 22.17
C TYR A 594 -17.07 0.13 22.10
N SER A 595 -15.95 0.84 22.02
CA SER A 595 -15.90 2.31 22.03
C SER A 595 -16.56 2.91 20.78
N CYS A 596 -17.85 3.18 20.85
CA CYS A 596 -18.64 3.78 19.77
C CYS A 596 -19.90 4.46 20.28
N SER A 597 -20.58 5.20 19.41
CA SER A 597 -21.88 5.79 19.71
C SER A 597 -23.00 4.73 19.66
N GLU A 598 -24.07 4.97 20.42
CA GLU A 598 -25.29 4.14 20.39
C GLU A 598 -25.88 4.05 18.97
N GLN A 599 -25.77 5.14 18.19
CA GLN A 599 -26.21 5.18 16.80
C GLN A 599 -25.39 4.24 15.91
N THR A 600 -24.06 4.24 16.06
CA THR A 600 -23.16 3.39 15.28
C THR A 600 -23.45 1.91 15.57
N ILE A 601 -23.50 1.50 16.83
CA ILE A 601 -23.71 0.08 17.17
C ILE A 601 -25.10 -0.39 16.74
N THR A 602 -26.14 0.42 16.95
CA THR A 602 -27.50 0.03 16.57
C THR A 602 -27.58 -0.15 15.05
N ARG A 603 -27.01 0.77 14.27
CA ARG A 603 -26.96 0.65 12.81
C ARG A 603 -26.12 -0.57 12.36
N ALA A 604 -25.03 -0.89 13.06
CA ALA A 604 -24.22 -2.08 12.76
C ALA A 604 -24.94 -3.41 13.03
N LEU A 605 -26.06 -3.40 13.76
CA LEU A 605 -26.84 -4.59 14.10
C LEU A 605 -28.13 -4.70 13.28
N ASP A 606 -28.45 -3.71 12.42
CA ASP A 606 -29.72 -3.65 11.67
C ASP A 606 -29.99 -4.96 10.91
N GLU A 607 -29.04 -5.47 10.13
CA GLU A 607 -29.24 -6.68 9.33
C GLU A 607 -29.42 -7.94 10.20
N VAL A 608 -28.78 -8.00 11.37
CA VAL A 608 -28.97 -9.13 12.30
C VAL A 608 -30.35 -9.09 12.93
N ILE A 609 -30.82 -7.89 13.28
CA ILE A 609 -32.17 -7.67 13.84
C ILE A 609 -33.23 -8.00 12.79
N GLU A 610 -33.04 -7.58 11.54
CA GLU A 610 -33.95 -7.90 10.43
C GLU A 610 -33.97 -9.40 10.15
N GLN A 611 -32.81 -10.07 10.26
CA GLN A 611 -32.70 -11.51 10.07
C GLN A 611 -33.47 -12.31 11.12
N GLU A 612 -33.32 -11.95 12.41
CA GLU A 612 -34.06 -12.56 13.52
C GLU A 612 -35.58 -12.33 13.37
N LYS A 613 -35.99 -11.09 13.08
CA LYS A 613 -37.42 -10.76 12.85
C LYS A 613 -38.02 -11.51 11.66
N GLY A 614 -37.20 -11.82 10.66
CA GLY A 614 -37.57 -12.63 9.51
C GLY A 614 -37.72 -14.13 9.83
N GLY A 615 -37.34 -14.57 11.03
CA GLY A 615 -37.37 -15.96 11.46
C GLY A 615 -36.26 -16.82 10.84
N TYR A 616 -35.21 -16.19 10.31
CA TYR A 616 -34.05 -16.90 9.76
C TYR A 616 -32.97 -17.05 10.83
N PRO A 617 -32.38 -18.24 11.02
CA PRO A 617 -31.22 -18.43 11.88
C PRO A 617 -30.08 -17.45 11.56
N VAL A 618 -29.46 -16.86 12.59
CA VAL A 618 -28.37 -15.91 12.41
C VAL A 618 -27.03 -16.67 12.23
N PRO A 619 -26.18 -16.33 11.24
CA PRO A 619 -24.84 -16.90 11.17
C PRO A 619 -23.94 -16.33 12.28
N THR A 620 -23.37 -17.22 13.10
CA THR A 620 -22.60 -16.90 14.32
C THR A 620 -21.21 -17.55 14.32
N ASP A 621 -20.51 -17.52 15.45
CA ASP A 621 -19.29 -18.31 15.64
C ASP A 621 -19.54 -19.83 15.78
N LYS A 622 -20.80 -20.23 15.97
CA LYS A 622 -21.21 -21.64 16.15
C LYS A 622 -22.14 -22.16 15.06
N LEU A 623 -22.69 -21.28 14.23
CA LEU A 623 -23.66 -21.62 13.19
C LEU A 623 -23.24 -21.05 11.84
N LEU A 624 -23.06 -21.94 10.86
CA LEU A 624 -22.96 -21.61 9.45
C LEU A 624 -24.35 -21.63 8.82
N THR A 625 -24.63 -20.69 7.92
CA THR A 625 -25.86 -20.74 7.12
C THR A 625 -25.54 -20.90 5.64
N LEU A 626 -26.38 -21.67 4.95
CA LEU A 626 -26.32 -21.91 3.52
C LEU A 626 -27.64 -21.48 2.88
N GLU A 627 -27.58 -20.67 1.85
CA GLU A 627 -28.77 -20.25 1.12
C GLU A 627 -28.51 -20.11 -0.38
N ARG A 628 -29.59 -20.18 -1.15
CA ARG A 628 -29.55 -19.93 -2.59
C ARG A 628 -30.04 -18.52 -2.88
N TRP A 629 -29.32 -17.80 -3.73
CA TRP A 629 -29.74 -16.50 -4.24
C TRP A 629 -29.39 -16.39 -5.72
N ASN A 630 -30.41 -16.40 -6.58
CA ASN A 630 -30.24 -16.45 -8.04
C ASN A 630 -29.37 -17.65 -8.48
N GLU A 631 -28.27 -17.37 -9.18
CA GLU A 631 -27.24 -18.32 -9.65
C GLU A 631 -26.14 -18.62 -8.60
N TYR A 632 -26.28 -18.10 -7.38
CA TYR A 632 -25.31 -18.23 -6.31
C TYR A 632 -25.80 -19.13 -5.18
N ILE A 633 -24.89 -19.94 -4.64
CA ILE A 633 -25.01 -20.48 -3.28
C ILE A 633 -24.11 -19.66 -2.37
N ILE A 634 -24.69 -19.14 -1.29
CA ILE A 634 -24.01 -18.31 -0.31
C ILE A 634 -23.84 -19.12 0.97
N LEU A 635 -22.58 -19.32 1.37
CA LEU A 635 -22.19 -19.87 2.65
C LEU A 635 -21.73 -18.74 3.56
N GLN A 636 -22.47 -18.49 4.63
CA GLN A 636 -22.10 -17.55 5.68
C GLN A 636 -21.24 -18.27 6.74
N CYS A 637 -20.04 -17.76 6.96
CA CYS A 637 -19.07 -18.31 7.90
C CYS A 637 -18.12 -17.22 8.42
N SER A 638 -18.12 -16.99 9.73
CA SER A 638 -17.30 -15.99 10.43
C SER A 638 -15.85 -16.45 10.64
N PHE A 639 -15.20 -17.01 9.61
CA PHE A 639 -13.86 -17.58 9.76
C PHE A 639 -12.70 -16.66 9.35
N GLY A 640 -12.98 -15.49 8.80
CA GLY A 640 -11.96 -14.60 8.30
C GLY A 640 -11.46 -14.99 6.90
N LEU A 641 -10.68 -14.10 6.29
CA LEU A 641 -10.46 -14.13 4.84
C LEU A 641 -9.66 -15.35 4.37
N LEU A 642 -8.54 -15.67 5.05
CA LEU A 642 -7.65 -16.75 4.60
C LEU A 642 -8.29 -18.13 4.76
N VAL A 643 -9.05 -18.34 5.84
CA VAL A 643 -9.80 -19.58 6.06
C VAL A 643 -10.91 -19.71 5.02
N ASN A 644 -11.70 -18.64 4.79
CA ASN A 644 -12.77 -18.66 3.81
C ASN A 644 -12.23 -18.91 2.40
N ARG A 645 -11.14 -18.25 2.01
CA ARG A 645 -10.49 -18.49 0.72
C ARG A 645 -10.00 -19.93 0.56
N THR A 646 -9.45 -20.52 1.62
CA THR A 646 -9.01 -21.92 1.63
C THR A 646 -10.21 -22.86 1.40
N LEU A 647 -11.28 -22.67 2.18
CA LEU A 647 -12.49 -23.48 2.06
C LEU A 647 -13.15 -23.30 0.69
N ALA A 648 -13.25 -22.06 0.21
CA ALA A 648 -13.84 -21.74 -1.08
C ALA A 648 -13.09 -22.41 -2.24
N MET A 649 -11.76 -22.44 -2.19
CA MET A 649 -10.92 -23.12 -3.18
C MET A 649 -11.11 -24.65 -3.15
N ILE A 650 -11.21 -25.25 -1.97
CA ILE A 650 -11.50 -26.68 -1.81
C ILE A 650 -12.88 -27.00 -2.38
N LEU A 651 -13.91 -26.24 -1.98
CA LEU A 651 -15.28 -26.39 -2.47
C LEU A 651 -15.36 -26.25 -3.99
N ALA A 652 -14.73 -25.23 -4.56
CA ALA A 652 -14.67 -25.04 -6.01
C ALA A 652 -14.12 -26.27 -6.73
N THR A 653 -13.03 -26.84 -6.20
CA THR A 653 -12.37 -28.00 -6.79
C THR A 653 -13.27 -29.23 -6.72
N VAL A 654 -13.81 -29.54 -5.54
CA VAL A 654 -14.65 -30.73 -5.32
C VAL A 654 -15.95 -30.65 -6.10
N ILE A 655 -16.61 -29.49 -6.09
CA ILE A 655 -17.84 -29.27 -6.85
C ILE A 655 -17.55 -29.34 -8.35
N SER A 656 -16.48 -28.70 -8.83
CA SER A 656 -16.10 -28.74 -10.24
C SER A 656 -15.82 -30.16 -10.73
N ASP A 657 -15.11 -30.97 -9.94
CA ASP A 657 -14.85 -32.38 -10.24
C ASP A 657 -16.16 -33.21 -10.23
N LYS A 658 -17.12 -32.88 -9.36
CA LYS A 658 -18.43 -33.56 -9.28
C LYS A 658 -19.34 -33.22 -10.46
N ILE A 659 -19.42 -31.94 -10.85
CA ILE A 659 -20.34 -31.46 -11.91
C ILE A 659 -19.71 -31.49 -13.32
N GLY A 660 -18.39 -31.63 -13.42
CA GLY A 660 -17.66 -31.62 -14.70
C GLY A 660 -17.58 -30.25 -15.37
N ALA A 661 -17.82 -29.16 -14.61
CA ALA A 661 -17.83 -27.78 -15.09
C ALA A 661 -17.13 -26.84 -14.11
N PRO A 662 -16.56 -25.71 -14.56
CA PRO A 662 -15.92 -24.73 -13.67
C PRO A 662 -16.91 -24.07 -12.71
N VAL A 663 -16.49 -23.87 -11.45
CA VAL A 663 -17.27 -23.15 -10.44
C VAL A 663 -16.66 -21.77 -10.24
N GLY A 664 -17.48 -20.72 -10.41
CA GLY A 664 -17.08 -19.36 -10.07
C GLY A 664 -17.09 -19.19 -8.55
N VAL A 665 -16.08 -18.54 -7.99
CA VAL A 665 -15.97 -18.35 -6.55
C VAL A 665 -15.62 -16.92 -6.21
N GLN A 666 -16.34 -16.37 -5.25
CA GLN A 666 -16.02 -15.11 -4.57
C GLN A 666 -16.06 -15.36 -3.06
N GLN A 667 -15.25 -14.64 -2.30
CA GLN A 667 -15.27 -14.76 -0.85
C GLN A 667 -14.87 -13.45 -0.19
N ASP A 668 -15.39 -13.25 1.00
CA ASP A 668 -15.01 -12.21 1.94
C ASP A 668 -14.74 -12.85 3.33
N PRO A 669 -14.41 -12.09 4.39
CA PRO A 669 -14.18 -12.63 5.73
C PRO A 669 -15.34 -13.39 6.39
N TYR A 670 -16.57 -13.19 5.89
CA TYR A 670 -17.83 -13.68 6.45
C TYR A 670 -18.64 -14.54 5.47
N ARG A 671 -18.31 -14.55 4.17
CA ARG A 671 -19.09 -15.21 3.11
C ARG A 671 -18.21 -15.93 2.11
N ILE A 672 -18.73 -17.03 1.57
CA ILE A 672 -18.26 -17.70 0.37
C ILE A 672 -19.44 -17.79 -0.60
N MET A 673 -19.27 -17.28 -1.82
CA MET A 673 -20.26 -17.31 -2.88
C MET A 673 -19.78 -18.24 -4.00
N LEU A 674 -20.58 -19.26 -4.29
CA LEU A 674 -20.33 -20.24 -5.33
C LEU A 674 -21.31 -19.99 -6.48
N ARG A 675 -20.80 -19.75 -7.68
CA ARG A 675 -21.59 -19.56 -8.90
C ARG A 675 -21.43 -20.76 -9.81
N THR A 676 -22.54 -21.31 -10.27
CA THR A 676 -22.57 -22.47 -11.16
C THR A 676 -23.61 -22.26 -12.25
N GLU A 677 -23.30 -22.76 -13.45
CA GLU A 677 -24.24 -22.77 -14.59
C GLU A 677 -25.19 -23.97 -14.56
N SER A 678 -24.91 -24.96 -13.69
CA SER A 678 -25.74 -26.13 -13.43
C SER A 678 -26.58 -25.94 -12.16
N GLU A 679 -27.72 -26.65 -12.06
CA GLU A 679 -28.50 -26.70 -10.81
C GLU A 679 -27.65 -27.38 -9.72
N LEU A 680 -27.23 -26.60 -8.73
CA LEU A 680 -26.59 -27.04 -7.49
C LEU A 680 -27.49 -26.54 -6.36
N GLU A 681 -27.87 -27.43 -5.44
CA GLU A 681 -28.68 -27.04 -4.28
C GLU A 681 -27.82 -26.83 -3.01
N PRO A 682 -28.24 -25.94 -2.09
CA PRO A 682 -27.54 -25.73 -0.82
C PRO A 682 -27.28 -27.00 -0.02
N GLU A 683 -28.23 -27.95 -0.01
CA GLU A 683 -28.11 -29.24 0.66
C GLU A 683 -26.98 -30.10 0.08
N GLU A 684 -26.66 -29.97 -1.21
CA GLU A 684 -25.52 -30.67 -1.81
C GLU A 684 -24.19 -30.10 -1.34
N VAL A 685 -24.12 -28.78 -1.16
CA VAL A 685 -22.93 -28.11 -0.62
C VAL A 685 -22.75 -28.48 0.84
N GLU A 686 -23.82 -28.53 1.63
CA GLU A 686 -23.80 -29.04 3.00
C GLU A 686 -23.22 -30.46 3.06
N ALA A 687 -23.73 -31.38 2.23
CA ALA A 687 -23.23 -32.75 2.16
C ALA A 687 -21.74 -32.82 1.80
N ILE A 688 -21.26 -31.95 0.89
CA ILE A 688 -19.84 -31.86 0.55
C ILE A 688 -19.02 -31.37 1.75
N ILE A 689 -19.48 -30.37 2.49
CA ILE A 689 -18.77 -29.87 3.69
C ILE A 689 -18.67 -30.95 4.77
N LEU A 690 -19.76 -31.71 4.99
CA LEU A 690 -19.77 -32.84 5.92
C LEU A 690 -18.86 -34.00 5.47
N ALA A 691 -18.78 -34.27 4.17
CA ALA A 691 -17.83 -35.25 3.65
C ALA A 691 -16.38 -34.78 3.85
N LEU A 692 -16.10 -33.50 3.61
CA LEU A 692 -14.78 -32.90 3.83
C LEU A 692 -14.37 -32.98 5.30
N SER A 693 -15.29 -32.76 6.25
CA SER A 693 -14.99 -32.73 7.69
C SER A 693 -14.50 -34.06 8.27
N THR A 694 -14.64 -35.16 7.52
CA THR A 694 -14.18 -36.51 7.91
C THR A 694 -13.00 -37.02 7.08
N GLY A 695 -12.59 -36.28 6.04
CA GLY A 695 -11.58 -36.70 5.07
C GLY A 695 -10.16 -36.16 5.32
N ALA A 696 -9.24 -36.53 4.40
CA ALA A 696 -7.86 -36.02 4.38
C ALA A 696 -7.77 -34.62 3.74
N ILE A 697 -8.29 -33.62 4.45
CA ILE A 697 -8.45 -32.24 3.95
C ILE A 697 -7.12 -31.59 3.56
N GLU A 698 -6.04 -31.83 4.32
CA GLU A 698 -4.76 -31.12 4.12
C GLU A 698 -4.15 -31.39 2.74
N LYS A 699 -4.15 -32.66 2.30
CA LYS A 699 -3.67 -33.03 0.97
C LYS A 699 -4.53 -32.40 -0.12
N LEU A 700 -5.86 -32.50 0.01
CA LEU A 700 -6.79 -31.91 -0.93
C LEU A 700 -6.60 -30.39 -1.03
N ALA A 701 -6.39 -29.70 0.10
CA ALA A 701 -6.14 -28.27 0.14
C ALA A 701 -4.85 -27.89 -0.60
N ILE A 702 -3.77 -28.67 -0.46
CA ILE A 702 -2.51 -28.47 -1.19
C ILE A 702 -2.72 -28.72 -2.70
N ASP A 703 -3.40 -29.80 -3.07
CA ASP A 703 -3.68 -30.13 -4.47
C ASP A 703 -4.54 -29.04 -5.14
N SER A 704 -5.56 -28.54 -4.43
CA SER A 704 -6.37 -27.40 -4.85
C SER A 704 -5.57 -26.10 -4.96
N LEU A 705 -4.63 -25.87 -4.02
CA LEU A 705 -3.74 -24.70 -4.05
C LEU A 705 -2.86 -24.71 -5.29
N VAL A 706 -2.21 -25.84 -5.61
CA VAL A 706 -1.33 -25.98 -6.78
C VAL A 706 -2.07 -25.70 -8.10
N ARG A 707 -3.36 -26.05 -8.19
CA ARG A 707 -4.21 -25.76 -9.36
C ARG A 707 -4.67 -24.30 -9.43
N SER A 708 -4.58 -23.55 -8.33
CA SER A 708 -5.10 -22.19 -8.22
C SER A 708 -4.24 -21.15 -8.97
N ARG A 709 -4.88 -20.05 -9.38
CA ARG A 709 -4.17 -18.89 -9.94
C ARG A 709 -3.20 -18.24 -8.95
N LEU A 710 -3.51 -18.32 -7.65
CA LEU A 710 -2.66 -17.78 -6.58
C LEU A 710 -1.30 -18.47 -6.56
N PHE A 711 -1.30 -19.81 -6.60
CA PHE A 711 -0.06 -20.59 -6.63
C PHE A 711 0.78 -20.32 -7.87
N LYS A 712 0.16 -20.28 -9.07
CA LYS A 712 0.86 -19.96 -10.32
C LYS A 712 1.66 -18.66 -10.21
N HIS A 713 1.06 -17.64 -9.60
CA HIS A 713 1.71 -16.36 -9.36
C HIS A 713 2.85 -16.45 -8.34
N ARG A 714 2.64 -17.14 -7.20
CA ARG A 714 3.70 -17.36 -6.19
C ARG A 714 4.88 -18.15 -6.74
N PHE A 715 4.60 -19.18 -7.53
CA PHE A 715 5.62 -19.96 -8.22
C PHE A 715 6.51 -19.08 -9.10
N ILE A 716 5.93 -18.21 -9.92
CA ILE A 716 6.71 -17.28 -10.77
C ILE A 716 7.65 -16.41 -9.92
N HIS A 717 7.14 -15.86 -8.81
CA HIS A 717 7.94 -15.02 -7.92
C HIS A 717 9.10 -15.78 -7.29
N VAL A 718 8.83 -16.97 -6.75
CA VAL A 718 9.84 -17.85 -6.16
C VAL A 718 10.86 -18.30 -7.20
N ALA A 719 10.41 -18.75 -8.36
CA ALA A 719 11.27 -19.17 -9.48
C ALA A 719 12.18 -18.03 -9.96
N ARG A 720 11.68 -16.78 -10.03
CA ARG A 720 12.52 -15.60 -10.32
C ARG A 720 13.57 -15.38 -9.23
N ARG A 721 13.24 -15.49 -7.93
CA ARG A 721 14.22 -15.33 -6.82
C ARG A 721 15.27 -16.45 -6.77
N PHE A 722 14.91 -17.67 -7.15
CA PHE A 722 15.85 -18.77 -7.37
C PHE A 722 16.67 -18.63 -8.67
N GLY A 723 16.37 -17.65 -9.51
CA GLY A 723 16.99 -17.46 -10.81
C GLY A 723 16.65 -18.57 -11.82
N ALA A 724 15.57 -19.33 -11.61
CA ALA A 724 15.04 -20.30 -12.56
C ALA A 724 14.39 -19.61 -13.77
N ILE A 725 13.72 -18.48 -13.52
CA ILE A 725 13.13 -17.63 -14.55
C ILE A 725 13.88 -16.29 -14.57
N ALA A 726 14.31 -15.84 -15.75
CA ALA A 726 14.95 -14.54 -15.88
C ALA A 726 13.95 -13.40 -15.59
N LYS A 727 14.42 -12.33 -14.93
CA LYS A 727 13.57 -11.19 -14.52
C LYS A 727 12.73 -10.57 -15.64
N LYS A 728 13.27 -10.53 -16.86
CA LYS A 728 12.63 -9.92 -18.04
C LYS A 728 11.94 -10.93 -18.96
N ALA A 729 11.88 -12.21 -18.57
CA ALA A 729 11.23 -13.23 -19.38
C ALA A 729 9.74 -12.92 -19.51
N SER A 730 9.25 -12.89 -20.75
CA SER A 730 7.82 -12.77 -21.05
C SER A 730 7.12 -14.06 -20.66
N LEU A 731 6.07 -13.96 -19.87
CA LEU A 731 5.28 -15.12 -19.44
C LEU A 731 4.18 -15.46 -20.46
N SER A 732 3.88 -14.56 -21.39
CA SER A 732 2.84 -14.72 -22.41
C SER A 732 3.07 -15.88 -23.37
N ASP A 733 4.34 -16.27 -23.55
CA ASP A 733 4.76 -17.30 -24.52
C ASP A 733 5.02 -18.66 -23.85
N LEU A 734 4.74 -18.80 -22.55
CA LEU A 734 5.09 -19.99 -21.76
C LEU A 734 3.85 -20.78 -21.36
N ASP A 735 3.91 -22.10 -21.57
CA ASP A 735 3.01 -23.05 -20.91
C ASP A 735 3.39 -23.15 -19.42
N LEU A 736 2.74 -22.33 -18.60
CA LEU A 736 3.04 -22.21 -17.19
C LEU A 736 2.77 -23.51 -16.41
N ASP A 737 1.79 -24.30 -16.83
CA ASP A 737 1.44 -25.54 -16.14
C ASP A 737 2.51 -26.61 -16.37
N ASN A 738 3.00 -26.75 -17.60
CA ASN A 738 4.12 -27.64 -17.89
C ASN A 738 5.43 -27.16 -17.26
N LEU A 739 5.65 -25.84 -17.18
CA LEU A 739 6.79 -25.27 -16.46
C LEU A 739 6.73 -25.64 -14.98
N ILE A 740 5.60 -25.41 -14.30
CA ILE A 740 5.42 -25.75 -12.88
C ILE A 740 5.70 -27.24 -12.65
N ARG A 741 5.13 -28.13 -13.47
CA ARG A 741 5.35 -29.58 -13.40
C ARG A 741 6.82 -29.96 -13.50
N SER A 742 7.60 -29.28 -14.34
CA SER A 742 9.04 -29.55 -14.48
C SER A 742 9.87 -29.25 -13.22
N PHE A 743 9.30 -28.50 -12.27
CA PHE A 743 9.95 -28.17 -10.99
C PHE A 743 9.38 -28.98 -9.80
N GLU A 744 8.42 -29.89 -10.00
CA GLU A 744 7.90 -30.75 -8.93
C GLU A 744 9.03 -31.52 -8.23
N GLY A 745 9.02 -31.53 -6.89
CA GLY A 745 10.07 -32.15 -6.08
C GLY A 745 11.38 -31.35 -5.99
N SER A 746 11.41 -30.12 -6.50
CA SER A 746 12.56 -29.20 -6.33
C SER A 746 12.31 -28.19 -5.20
N ALA A 747 13.40 -27.64 -4.65
CA ALA A 747 13.34 -26.56 -3.66
C ALA A 747 12.55 -25.32 -4.14
N VAL A 748 12.46 -25.09 -5.47
CA VAL A 748 11.68 -23.99 -6.05
C VAL A 748 10.19 -24.23 -5.85
N PHE A 749 9.73 -25.45 -6.10
CA PHE A 749 8.33 -25.82 -5.99
C PHE A 749 7.89 -25.90 -4.52
N ASP A 750 8.72 -26.50 -3.66
CA ASP A 750 8.43 -26.60 -2.22
C ASP A 750 8.31 -25.22 -1.57
N GLU A 751 9.18 -24.28 -1.96
CA GLU A 751 9.12 -22.90 -1.50
C GLU A 751 7.91 -22.14 -2.05
N ALA A 752 7.50 -22.43 -3.28
CA ALA A 752 6.28 -21.85 -3.86
C ALA A 752 5.02 -22.29 -3.09
N ILE A 753 4.96 -23.57 -2.69
CA ILE A 753 3.87 -24.09 -1.86
C ILE A 753 3.90 -23.39 -0.50
N ARG A 754 5.06 -23.33 0.15
CA ARG A 754 5.22 -22.72 1.47
C ARG A 754 4.81 -21.25 1.46
N GLU A 755 5.29 -20.45 0.51
CA GLU A 755 4.91 -19.03 0.44
C GLU A 755 3.42 -18.84 0.13
N ALA A 756 2.82 -19.69 -0.71
CA ALA A 756 1.39 -19.65 -0.96
C ALA A 756 0.59 -20.01 0.31
N GLN A 757 1.04 -21.01 1.08
CA GLN A 757 0.45 -21.36 2.37
C GLN A 757 0.56 -20.23 3.40
N ASP A 758 1.69 -19.53 3.45
CA ASP A 758 1.90 -18.47 4.44
C ASP A 758 1.13 -17.18 4.11
N LYS A 759 0.94 -16.87 2.82
CA LYS A 759 0.38 -15.57 2.38
C LYS A 759 -1.05 -15.62 1.89
N ASP A 760 -1.47 -16.72 1.29
CA ASP A 760 -2.70 -16.76 0.51
C ASP A 760 -3.80 -17.61 1.15
N VAL A 761 -3.47 -18.58 2.01
CA VAL A 761 -4.44 -19.53 2.60
C VAL A 761 -4.14 -19.78 4.09
N ASP A 762 -5.05 -20.46 4.81
CA ASP A 762 -4.83 -20.95 6.18
C ASP A 762 -5.38 -22.37 6.33
N ILE A 763 -4.62 -23.34 5.79
CA ILE A 763 -5.03 -24.75 5.75
C ILE A 763 -5.16 -25.32 7.17
N LYS A 764 -4.25 -24.96 8.09
CA LYS A 764 -4.26 -25.49 9.45
C LYS A 764 -5.55 -25.11 10.18
N GLN A 765 -5.94 -23.84 10.10
CA GLN A 765 -7.16 -23.37 10.74
C GLN A 765 -8.42 -23.90 10.04
N THR A 766 -8.44 -24.01 8.70
CA THR A 766 -9.56 -24.64 7.97
C THR A 766 -9.78 -26.09 8.41
N VAL A 767 -8.70 -26.89 8.51
CA VAL A 767 -8.78 -28.29 8.98
C VAL A 767 -9.34 -28.35 10.40
N ARG A 768 -8.89 -27.46 11.29
CA ARG A 768 -9.39 -27.39 12.67
C ARG A 768 -10.89 -27.10 12.70
N LEU A 769 -11.36 -26.10 11.95
CA LEU A 769 -12.75 -25.67 11.94
C LEU A 769 -13.67 -26.72 11.31
N LEU A 770 -13.25 -27.38 10.23
CA LEU A 770 -14.03 -28.47 9.66
C LEU A 770 -14.19 -29.64 10.65
N LYS A 771 -13.15 -29.96 11.44
CA LYS A 771 -13.27 -30.99 12.49
C LYS A 771 -14.28 -30.63 13.59
N GLN A 772 -14.51 -29.34 13.85
CA GLN A 772 -15.52 -28.89 14.82
C GLN A 772 -16.94 -29.16 14.34
N ILE A 773 -17.18 -29.25 13.03
CA ILE A 773 -18.47 -29.68 12.47
C ILE A 773 -18.75 -31.13 12.85
N THR A 774 -17.77 -32.02 12.64
CA THR A 774 -17.89 -33.44 13.01
C THR A 774 -18.03 -33.64 14.52
N ALA A 775 -17.40 -32.77 15.33
CA ALA A 775 -17.53 -32.78 16.79
C ALA A 775 -18.87 -32.23 17.31
N GLY A 776 -19.70 -31.63 16.43
CA GLY A 776 -20.97 -31.00 16.81
C GLY A 776 -20.81 -29.64 17.50
N GLU A 777 -19.59 -29.08 17.55
CA GLU A 777 -19.30 -27.75 18.08
C GLU A 777 -19.72 -26.64 17.10
N LEU A 778 -19.66 -26.94 15.80
CA LEU A 778 -20.12 -26.06 14.72
C LEU A 778 -21.27 -26.72 13.96
N LYS A 779 -22.33 -25.97 13.67
CA LYS A 779 -23.50 -26.47 12.95
C LYS A 779 -23.65 -25.80 11.59
N ILE A 780 -24.38 -26.45 10.68
CA ILE A 780 -24.79 -25.89 9.39
C ILE A 780 -26.32 -25.87 9.37
N SER A 781 -26.90 -24.78 8.87
CA SER A 781 -28.34 -24.66 8.62
C SER A 781 -28.59 -24.19 7.20
N VAL A 782 -29.40 -24.93 6.46
CA VAL A 782 -29.86 -24.54 5.12
C VAL A 782 -31.11 -23.67 5.25
N LEU A 783 -31.06 -22.46 4.71
CA LEU A 783 -32.17 -21.52 4.64
C LEU A 783 -32.96 -21.74 3.36
N LYS A 784 -34.29 -21.65 3.47
CA LYS A 784 -35.23 -21.76 2.36
C LYS A 784 -35.96 -20.43 2.19
N GLY A 785 -35.95 -19.89 0.98
CA GLY A 785 -36.59 -18.64 0.63
C GLY A 785 -36.29 -18.26 -0.82
N ASP A 786 -37.15 -17.45 -1.43
CA ASP A 786 -36.92 -16.89 -2.77
C ASP A 786 -36.04 -15.63 -2.71
N ASP A 787 -36.08 -14.92 -1.58
CA ASP A 787 -35.28 -13.72 -1.31
C ASP A 787 -34.02 -14.05 -0.48
N VAL A 788 -32.98 -13.22 -0.62
CA VAL A 788 -31.74 -13.34 0.16
C VAL A 788 -31.96 -12.91 1.62
N SER A 789 -31.41 -13.65 2.57
CA SER A 789 -31.46 -13.30 3.99
C SER A 789 -30.78 -11.94 4.26
N PRO A 790 -31.22 -11.14 5.25
CA PRO A 790 -30.66 -9.80 5.47
C PRO A 790 -29.13 -9.73 5.65
N VAL A 791 -28.53 -10.66 6.41
CA VAL A 791 -27.06 -10.71 6.58
C VAL A 791 -26.35 -11.15 5.30
N ALA A 792 -26.99 -11.93 4.42
CA ALA A 792 -26.44 -12.21 3.09
C ALA A 792 -26.69 -11.07 2.09
N GLY A 793 -27.79 -10.33 2.25
CA GLY A 793 -28.18 -9.17 1.45
C GLY A 793 -27.18 -8.01 1.52
N ILE A 794 -26.30 -7.99 2.52
CA ILE A 794 -25.13 -7.10 2.58
C ILE A 794 -24.30 -7.17 1.28
N VAL A 795 -24.30 -8.30 0.56
CA VAL A 795 -23.65 -8.43 -0.76
C VAL A 795 -24.18 -7.39 -1.75
N GLU A 796 -25.47 -7.06 -1.73
CA GLU A 796 -26.02 -5.99 -2.56
C GLU A 796 -25.50 -4.61 -2.14
N VAL A 797 -25.37 -4.36 -0.83
CA VAL A 797 -24.80 -3.13 -0.28
C VAL A 797 -23.34 -2.98 -0.69
N ILE A 798 -22.57 -4.07 -0.62
CA ILE A 798 -21.17 -4.13 -1.06
C ILE A 798 -21.09 -3.86 -2.57
N LYS A 799 -21.94 -4.50 -3.39
CA LYS A 799 -22.00 -4.24 -4.84
C LYS A 799 -22.33 -2.77 -5.14
N ARG A 800 -23.32 -2.18 -4.48
CA ARG A 800 -23.67 -0.75 -4.61
C ARG A 800 -22.54 0.16 -4.11
N GLY A 801 -21.80 -0.25 -3.08
CA GLY A 801 -20.62 0.46 -2.57
C GLY A 801 -19.45 0.50 -3.56
N TYR A 802 -19.32 -0.52 -4.42
CA TYR A 802 -18.32 -0.60 -5.51
C TYR A 802 -18.84 -0.07 -6.86
N GLU A 803 -20.15 -0.09 -7.12
CA GLU A 803 -20.81 0.47 -8.32
C GLU A 803 -20.85 2.01 -8.26
N LEU A 804 -19.68 2.63 -8.44
CA LEU A 804 -19.54 4.05 -8.16
C LEU A 804 -20.09 5.02 -9.22
N ILE A 805 -20.62 4.57 -10.36
CA ILE A 805 -21.50 5.37 -11.25
C ILE A 805 -22.41 4.41 -12.03
N PRO A 806 -23.74 4.48 -11.90
CA PRO A 806 -24.67 3.83 -12.84
C PRO A 806 -24.36 4.30 -14.27
N PRO A 807 -24.13 3.39 -15.25
CA PRO A 807 -23.66 3.76 -16.60
C PRO A 807 -24.50 4.83 -17.31
N ASP A 808 -25.79 4.89 -16.99
CA ASP A 808 -26.81 5.82 -17.49
C ASP A 808 -26.63 7.28 -17.00
N ARG A 809 -25.89 7.51 -15.91
CA ARG A 809 -25.74 8.84 -15.28
C ARG A 809 -24.40 9.54 -15.53
N MET A 810 -23.47 8.84 -16.17
CA MET A 810 -22.08 9.22 -16.41
C MET A 810 -21.89 10.47 -17.29
N HIS A 811 -22.78 10.68 -18.26
CA HIS A 811 -22.68 11.81 -19.21
C HIS A 811 -22.75 13.17 -18.50
N LYS A 812 -23.59 13.29 -17.47
CA LYS A 812 -23.76 14.55 -16.72
C LYS A 812 -22.59 14.81 -15.74
N VAL A 813 -21.99 13.77 -15.18
CA VAL A 813 -20.74 13.86 -14.37
C VAL A 813 -19.62 14.47 -15.21
N ILE A 814 -19.46 14.00 -16.45
CA ILE A 814 -18.43 14.48 -17.39
C ILE A 814 -18.59 15.98 -17.64
N ILE A 815 -19.82 16.42 -17.91
CA ILE A 815 -20.13 17.82 -18.17
C ILE A 815 -19.78 18.69 -16.95
N LYS A 816 -20.14 18.29 -15.73
CA LYS A 816 -19.77 19.01 -14.50
C LYS A 816 -18.25 19.06 -14.29
N TYR A 817 -17.55 17.94 -14.48
CA TYR A 817 -16.10 17.86 -14.34
C TYR A 817 -15.35 18.74 -15.35
N VAL A 818 -15.75 18.70 -16.63
CA VAL A 818 -15.11 19.53 -17.66
C VAL A 818 -15.41 21.01 -17.43
N LYS A 819 -16.63 21.36 -17.02
CA LYS A 819 -16.98 22.73 -16.61
C LYS A 819 -16.09 23.22 -15.47
N ALA A 820 -15.94 22.41 -14.43
CA ALA A 820 -15.07 22.67 -13.28
C ALA A 820 -13.61 22.89 -13.71
N ARG A 821 -13.07 21.99 -14.55
CA ARG A 821 -11.73 22.11 -15.15
C ARG A 821 -11.56 23.43 -15.89
N LEU A 822 -12.46 23.76 -16.82
CA LEU A 822 -12.36 24.96 -17.66
C LEU A 822 -12.43 26.26 -16.85
N LEU A 823 -13.10 26.25 -15.69
CA LEU A 823 -13.17 27.40 -14.79
C LEU A 823 -11.88 27.60 -13.96
N ASP A 824 -11.17 26.53 -13.61
CA ASP A 824 -9.90 26.60 -12.86
C ASP A 824 -8.68 26.89 -13.77
N GLU A 825 -8.83 26.75 -15.10
CA GLU A 825 -7.78 27.11 -16.05
C GLU A 825 -7.43 28.60 -15.99
N SER A 826 -6.13 28.89 -16.14
CA SER A 826 -5.60 30.25 -16.20
C SER A 826 -5.29 30.65 -17.64
N LEU A 827 -5.79 31.81 -18.05
CA LEU A 827 -5.47 32.41 -19.35
C LEU A 827 -4.60 33.64 -19.17
N THR A 828 -3.77 33.93 -20.17
CA THR A 828 -3.05 35.20 -20.24
C THR A 828 -3.92 36.19 -20.98
N PHE A 829 -4.41 37.18 -20.24
CA PHE A 829 -5.22 38.28 -20.73
C PHE A 829 -4.31 39.38 -21.27
N VAL A 830 -4.67 39.95 -22.41
CA VAL A 830 -3.90 41.01 -23.07
C VAL A 830 -4.82 42.07 -23.65
N CYS A 831 -4.57 43.34 -23.37
CA CYS A 831 -5.30 44.41 -24.03
C CYS A 831 -4.82 44.58 -25.48
N THR A 832 -5.73 44.36 -26.44
CA THR A 832 -5.42 44.52 -27.88
C THR A 832 -5.60 45.96 -28.38
N ASN A 833 -6.04 46.87 -27.52
CA ASN A 833 -6.13 48.30 -27.80
C ASN A 833 -4.83 49.04 -27.45
N CYS A 834 -4.43 49.03 -26.16
CA CYS A 834 -3.23 49.75 -25.72
C CYS A 834 -1.97 48.87 -25.64
N TRP A 835 -2.10 47.54 -25.61
CA TRP A 835 -1.01 46.58 -25.47
C TRP A 835 -0.16 46.75 -24.20
N ARG A 836 -0.64 47.50 -23.20
CA ARG A 836 0.06 47.76 -21.92
C ARG A 836 -0.30 46.77 -20.82
N TYR A 837 -1.54 46.28 -20.83
CA TYR A 837 -2.03 45.34 -19.85
C TYR A 837 -1.82 43.90 -20.31
N VAL A 838 -1.11 43.12 -19.48
CA VAL A 838 -0.96 41.67 -19.58
C VAL A 838 -1.07 41.10 -18.18
N ALA A 839 -1.95 40.11 -17.96
CA ALA A 839 -2.10 39.46 -16.66
C ALA A 839 -2.54 37.99 -16.84
N VAL A 840 -2.07 37.11 -15.96
CA VAL A 840 -2.56 35.73 -15.86
C VAL A 840 -3.65 35.69 -14.81
N MET A 841 -4.84 35.21 -15.17
CA MET A 841 -5.98 35.11 -14.25
C MET A 841 -6.70 33.77 -14.47
N ARG A 842 -7.24 33.18 -13.39
CA ARG A 842 -8.14 32.03 -13.49
C ARG A 842 -9.50 32.49 -13.98
N ILE A 843 -10.15 31.70 -14.83
CA ILE A 843 -11.43 32.08 -15.44
C ILE A 843 -12.53 32.26 -14.40
N GLN A 844 -12.53 31.45 -13.33
CA GLN A 844 -13.49 31.58 -12.25
C GLN A 844 -13.44 32.97 -11.57
N ASP A 845 -12.25 33.54 -11.42
CA ASP A 845 -11.99 34.82 -10.72
C ASP A 845 -12.25 36.05 -11.60
N VAL A 846 -12.68 35.86 -12.85
CA VAL A 846 -12.98 36.96 -13.78
C VAL A 846 -14.47 37.32 -13.70
N ASP A 847 -14.74 38.50 -13.13
CA ASP A 847 -16.07 39.10 -13.02
C ASP A 847 -16.41 40.00 -14.22
N ALA A 848 -15.46 40.81 -14.67
CA ALA A 848 -15.61 41.69 -15.82
C ALA A 848 -14.32 41.76 -16.64
N VAL A 849 -14.45 41.78 -17.97
CA VAL A 849 -13.31 41.80 -18.88
C VAL A 849 -13.05 43.22 -19.38
N GLN A 850 -12.29 44.01 -18.62
CA GLN A 850 -11.95 45.39 -18.97
C GLN A 850 -10.46 45.68 -18.72
N CYS A 851 -9.84 46.45 -19.61
CA CYS A 851 -8.45 46.87 -19.44
C CYS A 851 -8.32 47.92 -18.32
N PRO A 852 -7.50 47.71 -17.28
CA PRO A 852 -7.29 48.71 -16.23
C PRO A 852 -6.45 49.92 -16.70
N GLU A 853 -5.75 49.80 -17.83
CA GLU A 853 -4.85 50.84 -18.35
C GLU A 853 -5.53 51.82 -19.31
N CYS A 854 -6.55 51.37 -20.05
CA CYS A 854 -7.20 52.18 -21.08
C CYS A 854 -8.71 51.97 -21.17
N GLU A 855 -9.28 51.25 -20.20
CA GLU A 855 -10.71 50.98 -20.04
C GLU A 855 -11.38 50.25 -21.22
N SER A 856 -10.58 49.81 -22.20
CA SER A 856 -11.08 49.09 -23.37
C SER A 856 -11.55 47.69 -23.01
N MET A 857 -12.70 47.30 -23.57
CA MET A 857 -13.24 45.93 -23.51
C MET A 857 -12.54 44.96 -24.49
N ARG A 858 -11.58 45.44 -25.30
CA ARG A 858 -10.87 44.62 -26.29
C ARG A 858 -9.72 43.82 -25.65
N ILE A 859 -10.08 42.89 -24.77
CA ILE A 859 -9.13 42.01 -24.10
C ILE A 859 -9.09 40.63 -24.78
N GLY A 860 -7.94 40.28 -25.33
CA GLY A 860 -7.68 38.92 -25.82
C GLY A 860 -7.31 37.99 -24.67
N ALA A 861 -7.62 36.71 -24.82
CA ALA A 861 -7.29 35.67 -23.86
C ALA A 861 -6.61 34.52 -24.60
N VAL A 862 -5.38 34.16 -24.19
CA VAL A 862 -4.55 33.16 -24.87
C VAL A 862 -3.91 32.16 -23.91
N GLN A 863 -3.79 30.90 -24.34
CA GLN A 863 -3.12 29.82 -23.62
C GLN A 863 -1.60 29.82 -23.85
N VAL A 864 -0.95 30.92 -23.50
CA VAL A 864 0.49 31.13 -23.71
C VAL A 864 1.09 31.82 -22.49
N ASP A 865 2.30 31.41 -22.11
CA ASP A 865 3.05 32.01 -21.00
C ASP A 865 3.20 33.55 -21.13
N GLU A 866 3.07 34.24 -19.99
CA GLU A 866 3.09 35.70 -19.89
C GLU A 866 4.36 36.32 -20.50
N GLU A 867 5.53 35.70 -20.31
CA GLU A 867 6.80 36.21 -20.82
C GLU A 867 6.87 36.11 -22.35
N LEU A 868 6.27 35.07 -22.93
CA LEU A 868 6.18 34.93 -24.39
C LEU A 868 5.21 35.98 -24.97
N VAL A 869 4.08 36.23 -24.32
CA VAL A 869 3.12 37.27 -24.73
C VAL A 869 3.78 38.66 -24.69
N LYS A 870 4.44 39.03 -23.58
CA LYS A 870 5.18 40.30 -23.45
C LYS A 870 6.25 40.46 -24.53
N ARG A 871 6.96 39.39 -24.87
CA ARG A 871 7.98 39.39 -25.92
C ARG A 871 7.39 39.63 -27.31
N GLU A 872 6.27 39.00 -27.63
CA GLU A 872 5.59 39.17 -28.92
C GLU A 872 4.94 40.55 -29.04
N ILE A 873 4.40 41.12 -27.96
CA ILE A 873 3.85 42.50 -27.94
C ILE A 873 4.92 43.54 -28.31
N ARG A 874 6.16 43.39 -27.83
CA ARG A 874 7.27 44.30 -28.19
C ARG A 874 7.52 44.37 -29.71
N LYS A 875 7.18 43.31 -30.44
CA LYS A 875 7.33 43.23 -31.90
C LYS A 875 6.18 43.91 -32.67
N VAL A 876 5.07 44.22 -32.01
CA VAL A 876 3.90 44.90 -32.65
C VAL A 876 4.30 46.24 -33.25
N LYS A 877 5.23 46.97 -32.62
CA LYS A 877 5.78 48.24 -33.15
C LYS A 877 6.61 48.09 -34.45
N SER A 878 6.98 46.86 -34.83
CA SER A 878 7.85 46.54 -35.97
C SER A 878 7.11 46.01 -37.22
N LYS A 879 5.77 46.05 -37.25
CA LYS A 879 4.90 45.56 -38.35
C LYS A 879 5.06 44.09 -38.77
N LYS A 880 5.79 43.24 -38.02
CA LYS A 880 5.74 41.77 -38.14
C LYS A 880 4.86 41.19 -37.03
N GLU A 881 3.58 41.00 -37.33
CA GLU A 881 2.63 40.38 -36.39
C GLU A 881 2.93 38.88 -36.22
N GLY A 882 3.42 38.52 -35.04
CA GLY A 882 3.58 37.13 -34.64
C GLY A 882 2.25 36.41 -34.43
N ARG A 883 2.29 35.08 -34.38
CA ARG A 883 1.09 34.23 -34.27
C ARG A 883 0.25 34.56 -33.02
N VAL A 884 0.91 34.78 -31.88
CA VAL A 884 0.26 35.05 -30.58
C VAL A 884 -0.53 36.37 -30.61
N VAL A 885 -0.01 37.40 -31.29
CA VAL A 885 -0.69 38.71 -31.43
C VAL A 885 -1.98 38.56 -32.24
N LYS A 886 -1.95 37.79 -33.33
CA LYS A 886 -3.14 37.54 -34.15
C LYS A 886 -4.21 36.75 -33.40
N GLU A 887 -3.78 35.77 -32.59
CA GLU A 887 -4.65 34.97 -31.73
C GLU A 887 -5.28 35.80 -30.62
N ALA A 888 -4.52 36.75 -30.04
CA ALA A 888 -5.02 37.73 -29.09
C ALA A 888 -6.08 38.67 -29.69
N ILE A 889 -5.88 39.18 -30.91
CA ILE A 889 -6.85 40.06 -31.58
C ILE A 889 -8.17 39.33 -31.86
N LYS A 890 -8.10 38.09 -32.34
CA LYS A 890 -9.28 37.26 -32.63
C LYS A 890 -10.02 36.85 -31.36
N SER A 891 -9.30 36.43 -30.32
CA SER A 891 -9.92 36.12 -29.02
C SER A 891 -10.58 37.34 -28.41
N ALA A 892 -10.01 38.55 -28.56
CA ALA A 892 -10.62 39.77 -28.06
C ALA A 892 -12.00 40.07 -28.66
N GLU A 893 -12.21 39.71 -29.93
CA GLU A 893 -13.52 39.84 -30.57
C GLU A 893 -14.53 38.85 -29.97
N LEU A 894 -14.12 37.59 -29.77
CA LEU A 894 -14.98 36.57 -29.15
C LEU A 894 -15.34 36.93 -27.71
N VAL A 895 -14.36 37.38 -26.93
CA VAL A 895 -14.57 37.76 -25.53
C VAL A 895 -15.48 38.99 -25.42
N SER A 896 -15.36 39.96 -26.33
CA SER A 896 -16.28 41.10 -26.36
C SER A 896 -17.72 40.71 -26.71
N ASN A 897 -17.92 39.66 -27.51
CA ASN A 897 -19.25 39.25 -27.98
C ASN A 897 -19.94 38.23 -27.06
N TYR A 898 -19.17 37.33 -26.44
CA TYR A 898 -19.71 36.19 -25.67
C TYR A 898 -19.24 36.16 -24.20
N GLY A 899 -18.42 37.12 -23.77
CA GLY A 899 -18.00 37.28 -22.38
C GLY A 899 -17.37 36.00 -21.80
N LYS A 900 -17.90 35.53 -20.68
CA LYS A 900 -17.38 34.36 -19.95
C LYS A 900 -17.50 33.05 -20.75
N ALA A 901 -18.47 32.91 -21.64
CA ALA A 901 -18.59 31.75 -22.53
C ALA A 901 -17.40 31.65 -23.50
N ALA A 902 -16.92 32.78 -24.02
CA ALA A 902 -15.70 32.80 -24.84
C ALA A 902 -14.45 32.43 -24.04
N LEU A 903 -14.33 32.89 -22.79
CA LEU A 903 -13.20 32.50 -21.92
C LEU A 903 -13.17 30.99 -21.66
N ILE A 904 -14.33 30.41 -21.31
CA ILE A 904 -14.49 28.97 -21.08
C ILE A 904 -14.17 28.18 -22.35
N THR A 905 -14.63 28.64 -23.52
CA THR A 905 -14.38 27.97 -24.81
C THR A 905 -12.91 28.05 -25.20
N LEU A 906 -12.27 29.21 -25.03
CA LEU A 906 -10.84 29.42 -25.33
C LEU A 906 -9.91 28.69 -24.34
N ALA A 907 -10.41 28.31 -23.16
CA ALA A 907 -9.71 27.41 -22.25
C ALA A 907 -9.74 25.93 -22.68
N GLY A 908 -10.52 25.58 -23.70
CA GLY A 908 -10.51 24.23 -24.25
C GLY A 908 -9.15 23.86 -24.84
N LYS A 909 -8.70 22.63 -24.60
CA LYS A 909 -7.37 22.14 -24.97
C LYS A 909 -7.16 22.20 -26.47
N GLY A 910 -6.29 23.12 -26.90
CA GLY A 910 -5.91 23.25 -28.31
C GLY A 910 -6.98 23.84 -29.21
N ILE A 911 -8.09 24.34 -28.65
CA ILE A 911 -9.10 25.12 -29.36
C ILE A 911 -8.49 26.46 -29.74
N LYS A 912 -8.50 26.78 -31.04
CA LYS A 912 -8.06 28.10 -31.53
C LYS A 912 -9.24 29.06 -31.60
N PRO A 913 -9.01 30.38 -31.72
CA PRO A 913 -10.10 31.33 -31.90
C PRO A 913 -11.04 30.99 -33.07
N GLU A 914 -10.54 30.35 -34.14
CA GLU A 914 -11.41 29.90 -35.24
C GLU A 914 -12.34 28.75 -34.84
N ASP A 915 -11.85 27.77 -34.08
CA ASP A 915 -12.66 26.66 -33.58
C ASP A 915 -13.67 27.17 -32.52
N ALA A 916 -13.22 28.08 -31.65
CA ALA A 916 -14.07 28.73 -30.63
C ALA A 916 -15.20 29.56 -31.25
N GLN A 917 -14.95 30.26 -32.37
CA GLN A 917 -15.99 31.00 -33.08
C GLN A 917 -17.09 30.08 -33.62
N GLY A 918 -16.76 28.85 -34.04
CA GLY A 918 -17.73 27.86 -34.47
C GLY A 918 -18.65 27.42 -33.32
N ILE A 919 -18.04 27.04 -32.19
CA ILE A 919 -18.75 26.61 -30.98
C ILE A 919 -19.67 27.73 -30.45
N LEU A 920 -19.15 28.94 -30.33
CA LEU A 920 -19.89 30.07 -29.75
C LEU A 920 -21.03 30.59 -30.64
N LYS A 921 -20.99 30.29 -31.94
CA LYS A 921 -22.13 30.54 -32.84
C LYS A 921 -23.27 29.57 -32.61
N GLU A 922 -22.95 28.34 -32.20
CA GLU A 922 -23.93 27.29 -31.90
C GLU A 922 -24.51 27.46 -30.50
N GLU A 923 -23.67 27.76 -29.51
CA GLU A 923 -24.09 28.06 -28.15
C GLU A 923 -23.29 29.22 -27.54
N GLY A 924 -23.97 30.31 -27.22
CA GLY A 924 -23.36 31.54 -26.69
C GLY A 924 -23.46 31.69 -25.17
N ALA A 925 -24.24 30.83 -24.51
CA ALA A 925 -24.46 30.88 -23.06
C ALA A 925 -23.67 29.79 -22.32
N VAL A 926 -23.28 30.06 -21.07
CA VAL A 926 -22.59 29.08 -20.23
C VAL A 926 -23.59 28.06 -19.68
N ASN A 927 -23.84 26.99 -20.45
CA ASN A 927 -24.74 25.89 -20.09
C ASN A 927 -24.10 24.52 -20.37
N GLU A 928 -24.80 23.42 -20.06
CA GLU A 928 -24.30 22.05 -20.29
C GLU A 928 -24.02 21.76 -21.77
N HIS A 929 -24.80 22.36 -22.67
CA HIS A 929 -24.67 22.20 -24.11
C HIS A 929 -23.37 22.82 -24.64
N LEU A 930 -23.00 24.02 -24.18
CA LEU A 930 -21.71 24.65 -24.51
C LEU A 930 -20.54 23.75 -24.11
N ILE A 931 -20.59 23.20 -22.89
CA ILE A 931 -19.54 22.31 -22.39
C ILE A 931 -19.47 21.03 -23.22
N GLY A 932 -20.63 20.47 -23.63
CA GLY A 932 -20.70 19.36 -24.57
C GLY A 932 -20.01 19.65 -25.90
N LEU A 933 -20.29 20.80 -26.52
CA LEU A 933 -19.68 21.22 -27.79
C LEU A 933 -18.17 21.45 -27.66
N ILE A 934 -17.70 21.99 -26.54
CA ILE A 934 -16.26 22.12 -26.24
C ILE A 934 -15.61 20.74 -26.18
N ILE A 935 -16.22 19.77 -25.48
CA ILE A 935 -15.71 18.39 -25.39
C ILE A 935 -15.60 17.75 -26.78
N GLU A 936 -16.61 17.93 -27.64
CA GLU A 936 -16.57 17.40 -29.01
C GLU A 936 -15.48 18.06 -29.86
N SER A 937 -15.34 19.38 -29.76
CA SER A 937 -14.31 20.12 -30.49
C SER A 937 -12.89 19.72 -30.04
N GLU A 938 -12.65 19.53 -28.74
CA GLU A 938 -11.38 19.01 -28.22
C GLU A 938 -11.05 17.62 -28.82
N LYS A 939 -12.06 16.73 -28.95
CA LYS A 939 -11.90 15.42 -29.61
C LYS A 939 -11.53 15.55 -31.09
N GLU A 940 -12.14 16.48 -31.82
CA GLU A 940 -11.84 16.72 -33.23
C GLU A 940 -10.46 17.37 -33.44
N VAL A 941 -10.04 18.28 -32.56
CA VAL A 941 -8.68 18.84 -32.56
C VAL A 941 -7.63 17.74 -32.33
N LEU A 942 -7.89 16.82 -31.39
CA LEU A 942 -7.06 15.64 -31.15
C LEU A 942 -6.95 14.77 -32.41
N LYS A 943 -8.07 14.40 -33.04
CA LYS A 943 -8.06 13.63 -34.30
C LYS A 943 -7.23 14.31 -35.39
N ARG A 944 -7.38 15.62 -35.59
CA ARG A 944 -6.62 16.41 -36.57
C ARG A 944 -5.10 16.39 -36.32
N ARG A 945 -4.66 16.35 -35.06
CA ARG A 945 -3.23 16.22 -34.69
C ARG A 945 -2.69 14.81 -34.94
N PHE A 946 -3.47 13.77 -34.66
CA PHE A 946 -3.08 12.37 -34.93
C PHE A 946 -2.86 12.09 -36.42
N TYR A 947 -3.77 12.57 -37.29
CA TYR A 947 -3.63 12.39 -38.74
C TYR A 947 -2.46 13.18 -39.36
N ARG A 948 -2.02 14.30 -38.75
CA ARG A 948 -0.83 15.03 -39.20
C ARG A 948 0.48 14.33 -38.84
N ARG A 949 0.60 13.75 -37.64
CA ARG A 949 1.77 12.96 -37.24
C ARG A 949 1.96 11.69 -38.09
N GLY A 950 0.87 11.11 -38.61
CA GLY A 950 0.93 9.97 -39.54
C GLY A 950 1.50 10.30 -40.93
N LYS A 951 1.47 11.57 -41.37
CA LYS A 951 2.04 12.01 -42.66
C LYS A 951 3.53 12.37 -42.59
N ASP A 952 4.04 12.71 -41.41
CA ASP A 952 5.47 13.06 -41.20
C ASP A 952 6.34 11.84 -40.83
N ALA A 953 5.76 10.65 -40.69
CA ALA A 953 6.49 9.39 -40.58
C ALA A 953 7.08 9.01 -41.95
N LYS A 954 8.38 9.27 -42.15
CA LYS A 954 9.19 8.71 -43.24
C LYS A 954 9.35 7.19 -43.08
N TYR A 955 8.30 6.39 -43.20
CA TYR A 955 8.39 4.96 -43.53
C TYR A 955 7.12 4.54 -44.29
N PRO A 956 7.24 3.96 -45.49
CA PRO A 956 6.07 3.54 -46.25
C PRO A 956 5.41 2.34 -45.57
N ILE A 957 4.13 2.49 -45.22
CA ILE A 957 3.25 1.37 -44.90
C ILE A 957 3.00 0.61 -46.21
N HIS A 958 3.85 -0.37 -46.50
CA HIS A 958 3.57 -1.43 -47.46
C HIS A 958 4.07 -2.76 -46.88
N ALA A 959 3.16 -3.46 -46.21
CA ALA A 959 3.04 -4.93 -46.08
C ALA A 959 2.05 -5.18 -44.93
N PHE A 960 0.76 -5.35 -45.24
CA PHE A 960 0.10 -6.61 -45.64
C PHE A 960 -0.41 -7.40 -44.41
N LEU A 961 -1.72 -7.67 -44.47
CA LEU A 961 -2.42 -8.90 -44.06
C LEU A 961 -2.01 -9.58 -42.75
#